data_AF-A0A9D7REQ7-F1
#
_entry.id   AF-A0A9D7REQ7-F1
#
_cell.length_a   1.000
_cell.length_b   1.000
_cell.length_c   1.000
_cell.angle_alpha   90.00
_cell.angle_beta   90.00
_cell.angle_gamma   90.00
#
_symmetry.space_group_name_H-M   'P 1'
#
loop_
_entity.id
_entity.type
_entity.pdbx_description
1 polymer ?
#
loop_
_entity_poly.entity_id
_entity_poly.type
_entity_poly.pdbx_seq_one_letter_code
_entity_poly.pdbx_strand_id
1 'polypeptide(L)'
;MSRRRVDARTTFFALGCAGALLPALLSAQADPEVDPGTRIELESGLLWLPPGFARETQPYALQIHFHGGPKLAVEGFAKAERGPHEVLLALHRDGFSKVYEQWLADEGWLEVTLARVDAEVAKIAPRERAAQISLSAFSAGYAAVRCLLRREADRARIRSVELADALHAGYDEQKHPLAEQMAPFVAFAKDAAAGKGRFLLTHSAIVPPGYASVAECADALIEALGQRRVPDEAEEGDGLRRLSRATQGGFEVLGYAGDQAADHVRHFRRLWRPRPAALPSPTPDEVLAANAALVARCTRLARRHAHAWLAHADPKSGLLPRTLRGDAYWNARDCAADNLPFLALTGEILGDVHLRRSALFLLAQEQKLTSRVGALPDDFDFATQRFRRKDPVRAELVFGAAEYAKDGLAPWFEWAGPGPWLERMQALVRGVWDGVETGLPSEDVEVLGDLLQVCARLHWWTGDERYAEWTLRLADAFLVGERDLLHGEKLALRDHGCEVIGGLAEAYVLAAHRDPARREAYRPRLHALLDRILEAGRDERGLLFDAFEPRSGARIGTGWSDGYGYVYDAFLCVAELDGVARYREAVAHVLAHLGDVSCAKTPGFGGADGHADAIESALNLLARVPEPRAAAWIEREMGELCALQREDGVIEGWYGDGNSARTALMVALWKTQGVAPEPWPEDLTSAAVRAEDGSLILELRSTWAWRGVLRFDRPRHRDVQHLPFDLARINQFPEWFTAERHLRYAVRGMDEGGGERELSGAALWRLPLALKPGETRRLQVREVGRTALRAAAYRASDAAGARAWQEDVRAEMRALLRLPGSADSFARQELSIETHEGYVLRELEVQSTPMRRMKVLLTTPSTGEAPFPAVVCIHGHGGNRRSPYDARTVYRGFADALARAGFVTIAVDVGQHEIYAAGGTLLGERLHDLVRCVDYLAEQENVDARRIGCAGLSLGGEMAMWLGALDERVEATVSSGFLTTMDQLEQGHCLCWKLEGLRERVDFADLYALTAPRALQCQNGLAEPPQDFCVPLAREALAEIRQTYADLGARERCELHVHDGGHVVDVEATLAFLRRELGTAGR
;
A
#
# COMPACT_ATOMS: atom_id res chain seq x y z
N MET A 1 48.13 -50.99 59.00
CA MET A 1 47.77 -51.71 60.25
C MET A 1 46.47 -51.13 60.80
N SER A 2 45.57 -52.01 61.28
CA SER A 2 44.35 -51.73 62.06
C SER A 2 43.20 -51.01 61.33
N ARG A 3 42.21 -51.68 60.71
CA ARG A 3 41.04 -52.40 61.30
C ARG A 3 40.31 -51.63 62.42
N ARG A 4 39.12 -51.08 62.11
CA ARG A 4 37.92 -51.24 62.96
C ARG A 4 36.69 -51.51 62.12
N ARG A 5 35.86 -52.40 62.66
CA ARG A 5 34.70 -53.09 62.07
C ARG A 5 33.47 -52.17 62.03
N VAL A 6 32.82 -52.19 60.87
CA VAL A 6 31.38 -52.40 60.58
C VAL A 6 30.36 -51.93 61.64
N ASP A 7 29.43 -51.09 61.19
CA ASP A 7 28.01 -51.29 61.53
C ASP A 7 27.19 -51.48 60.25
N ALA A 8 26.47 -52.60 60.19
CA ALA A 8 25.94 -53.26 58.99
C ALA A 8 24.47 -52.90 58.72
N ARG A 9 24.04 -51.67 59.01
CA ARG A 9 22.63 -51.25 58.86
C ARG A 9 22.37 -50.12 57.87
N THR A 10 23.40 -49.46 57.33
CA THR A 10 23.23 -48.36 56.36
C THR A 10 23.37 -48.81 54.90
N THR A 11 23.82 -50.04 54.66
CA THR A 11 24.06 -50.59 53.31
C THR A 11 22.79 -51.13 52.62
N PHE A 12 21.62 -51.07 53.27
CA PHE A 12 20.38 -51.61 52.71
C PHE A 12 19.40 -50.59 52.11
N PHE A 13 19.63 -49.27 52.28
CA PHE A 13 18.74 -48.26 51.67
C PHE A 13 19.23 -47.73 50.32
N ALA A 14 20.56 -47.66 50.10
CA ALA A 14 21.13 -47.18 48.83
C ALA A 14 21.01 -48.19 47.68
N LEU A 15 20.86 -49.48 47.97
CA LEU A 15 20.58 -50.53 46.96
C LEU A 15 19.08 -50.73 46.68
N GLY A 16 18.19 -50.26 47.56
CA GLY A 16 16.74 -50.51 47.47
C GLY A 16 16.06 -49.78 46.30
N CYS A 17 16.45 -48.54 46.02
CA CYS A 17 15.88 -47.80 44.89
C CYS A 17 16.45 -48.27 43.55
N ALA A 18 17.77 -48.50 43.45
CA ALA A 18 18.39 -48.95 42.21
C ALA A 18 18.03 -50.40 41.82
N GLY A 19 17.86 -51.29 42.81
CA GLY A 19 17.49 -52.69 42.58
C GLY A 19 16.00 -52.90 42.23
N ALA A 20 15.11 -51.97 42.60
CA ALA A 20 13.68 -52.04 42.31
C ALA A 20 13.27 -51.25 41.04
N LEU A 21 14.07 -50.25 40.62
CA LEU A 21 13.83 -49.48 39.40
C LEU A 21 14.12 -50.28 38.12
N LEU A 22 15.18 -51.10 38.10
CA LEU A 22 15.52 -51.91 36.93
C LEU A 22 14.41 -52.92 36.58
N PRO A 23 13.86 -53.72 37.52
CA PRO A 23 12.77 -54.64 37.22
C PRO A 23 11.45 -53.96 36.85
N ALA A 24 11.15 -52.75 37.35
CA ALA A 24 9.93 -52.01 37.01
C ALA A 24 10.02 -51.33 35.63
N LEU A 25 11.20 -50.84 35.23
CA LEU A 25 11.49 -50.35 33.89
C LEU A 25 11.60 -51.49 32.87
N LEU A 26 12.06 -52.68 33.28
CA LEU A 26 12.13 -53.89 32.46
C LEU A 26 10.79 -54.65 32.39
N SER A 27 9.89 -54.51 33.37
CA SER A 27 8.57 -55.17 33.41
C SER A 27 7.42 -54.32 32.88
N ALA A 28 7.63 -53.02 32.66
CA ALA A 28 6.70 -52.19 31.91
C ALA A 28 6.69 -52.66 30.44
N GLN A 29 5.85 -53.64 30.14
CA GLN A 29 5.59 -54.07 28.77
C GLN A 29 4.91 -52.91 28.03
N ALA A 30 5.50 -52.53 26.89
CA ALA A 30 4.86 -51.60 25.98
C ALA A 30 3.54 -52.21 25.49
N ASP A 31 2.49 -51.40 25.41
CA ASP A 31 1.20 -51.85 24.92
C ASP A 31 1.28 -52.12 23.40
N PRO A 32 1.13 -53.39 22.93
CA PRO A 32 1.37 -53.74 21.54
C PRO A 32 0.32 -53.18 20.57
N GLU A 33 -0.82 -52.69 21.03
CA GLU A 33 -1.88 -52.13 20.18
C GLU A 33 -1.67 -50.65 19.80
N VAL A 34 -0.70 -49.95 20.40
CA VAL A 34 -0.62 -48.48 20.35
C VAL A 34 0.15 -47.91 19.15
N ASP A 35 0.94 -48.67 18.39
CA ASP A 35 1.89 -48.07 17.44
C ASP A 35 1.69 -48.39 15.94
N PRO A 36 1.02 -47.50 15.19
CA PRO A 36 0.91 -47.56 13.72
C PRO A 36 2.10 -46.92 12.97
N GLY A 37 3.13 -46.42 13.67
CA GLY A 37 4.29 -45.71 13.10
C GLY A 37 5.45 -46.60 12.65
N THR A 38 6.44 -46.00 11.96
CA THR A 38 7.64 -46.72 11.48
C THR A 38 8.77 -46.59 12.49
N ARG A 39 9.33 -47.74 12.92
CA ARG A 39 10.46 -47.82 13.86
C ARG A 39 11.76 -48.19 13.14
N ILE A 40 12.83 -47.47 13.44
CA ILE A 40 14.18 -47.74 12.93
C ILE A 40 15.12 -47.91 14.12
N GLU A 41 15.66 -49.12 14.28
CA GLU A 41 16.63 -49.42 15.33
C GLU A 41 18.00 -48.80 14.97
N LEU A 42 18.56 -48.04 15.91
CA LEU A 42 19.89 -47.42 15.79
C LEU A 42 20.83 -48.01 16.83
N GLU A 43 22.13 -47.94 16.57
CA GLU A 43 23.18 -48.47 17.46
C GLU A 43 23.12 -47.91 18.91
N SER A 44 22.57 -46.71 19.09
CA SER A 44 22.47 -46.03 20.38
C SER A 44 21.03 -45.62 20.77
N GLY A 45 20.01 -46.16 20.10
CA GLY A 45 18.61 -45.79 20.38
C GLY A 45 17.62 -46.23 19.31
N LEU A 46 16.45 -45.60 19.32
CA LEU A 46 15.33 -45.92 18.43
C LEU A 46 14.84 -44.63 17.77
N LEU A 47 14.71 -44.63 16.45
CA LEU A 47 14.07 -43.56 15.70
C LEU A 47 12.65 -43.99 15.33
N TRP A 48 11.68 -43.13 15.58
CA TRP A 48 10.27 -43.38 15.31
C TRP A 48 9.66 -42.27 14.44
N LEU A 49 8.93 -42.68 13.42
CA LEU A 49 8.21 -41.83 12.49
C LEU A 49 6.71 -42.10 12.59
N PRO A 50 5.85 -41.07 12.55
CA PRO A 50 4.41 -41.24 12.70
C PRO A 50 3.78 -41.99 11.50
N PRO A 51 2.59 -42.57 11.66
CA PRO A 51 1.84 -43.17 10.55
C PRO A 51 1.58 -42.14 9.43
N GLY A 52 1.68 -42.56 8.17
CA GLY A 52 1.41 -41.69 7.02
C GLY A 52 2.53 -40.69 6.67
N PHE A 53 3.68 -40.77 7.34
CA PHE A 53 4.81 -39.85 7.15
C PHE A 53 5.37 -39.76 5.71
N ALA A 54 4.98 -40.60 4.76
CA ALA A 54 5.46 -40.50 3.37
C ALA A 54 4.62 -39.57 2.44
N ARG A 55 3.45 -39.07 2.86
CA ARG A 55 2.43 -38.48 1.93
C ARG A 55 2.48 -36.96 1.71
N GLU A 56 3.39 -36.26 2.36
CA GLU A 56 3.39 -34.78 2.44
C GLU A 56 4.79 -34.18 2.19
N THR A 57 4.86 -32.88 1.89
CA THR A 57 6.10 -32.16 1.49
C THR A 57 6.68 -31.25 2.57
N GLN A 58 6.04 -31.15 3.74
CA GLN A 58 6.47 -30.25 4.82
C GLN A 58 7.74 -30.75 5.54
N PRO A 59 8.59 -29.82 6.04
CA PRO A 59 9.71 -30.19 6.90
C PRO A 59 9.25 -30.91 8.16
N TYR A 60 10.03 -31.89 8.62
CA TYR A 60 9.72 -32.61 9.86
C TYR A 60 10.35 -31.93 11.08
N ALA A 61 9.70 -32.00 12.24
CA ALA A 61 10.24 -31.53 13.50
C ALA A 61 10.86 -32.71 14.28
N LEU A 62 12.00 -32.49 14.93
CA LEU A 62 12.71 -33.55 15.66
C LEU A 62 12.61 -33.35 17.17
N GLN A 63 12.04 -34.34 17.85
CA GLN A 63 12.13 -34.53 19.29
C GLN A 63 13.28 -35.49 19.61
N ILE A 64 14.28 -35.06 20.38
CA ILE A 64 15.31 -35.93 20.94
C ILE A 64 14.94 -36.21 22.40
N HIS A 65 14.96 -37.49 22.77
CA HIS A 65 14.66 -37.94 24.12
C HIS A 65 15.84 -38.70 24.73
N PHE A 66 16.17 -38.40 25.97
CA PHE A 66 17.27 -39.05 26.69
C PHE A 66 16.78 -39.79 27.93
N HIS A 67 17.23 -41.05 28.03
CA HIS A 67 17.12 -41.93 29.18
C HIS A 67 15.70 -42.41 29.50
N GLY A 68 15.57 -43.72 29.73
CA GLY A 68 14.28 -44.41 29.76
C GLY A 68 14.18 -45.40 28.60
N GLY A 69 13.42 -46.48 28.76
CA GLY A 69 13.31 -47.51 27.72
C GLY A 69 12.83 -46.91 26.39
N PRO A 70 13.59 -47.00 25.27
CA PRO A 70 13.22 -46.36 24.00
C PRO A 70 11.84 -46.76 23.47
N LYS A 71 11.41 -48.00 23.72
CA LYS A 71 10.06 -48.49 23.37
C LYS A 71 8.95 -47.78 24.16
N LEU A 72 9.19 -47.50 25.45
CA LEU A 72 8.25 -46.80 26.31
C LEU A 72 8.20 -45.30 25.96
N ALA A 73 9.33 -44.72 25.55
CA ALA A 73 9.38 -43.35 25.01
C ALA A 73 8.52 -43.23 23.74
N VAL A 74 8.64 -44.18 22.80
CA VAL A 74 7.82 -44.22 21.59
C VAL A 74 6.33 -44.34 21.92
N GLU A 75 5.96 -45.23 22.84
CA GLU A 75 4.56 -45.39 23.25
C GLU A 75 4.00 -44.09 23.86
N GLY A 76 4.74 -43.46 24.77
CA GLY A 76 4.33 -42.18 25.38
C GLY A 76 4.19 -41.06 24.35
N PHE A 77 5.14 -40.97 23.41
CA PHE A 77 5.12 -39.96 22.36
C PHE A 77 4.01 -40.20 21.33
N ALA A 78 3.71 -41.45 20.98
CA ALA A 78 2.61 -41.81 20.09
C ALA A 78 1.23 -41.51 20.74
N LYS A 79 1.08 -41.77 22.05
CA LYS A 79 -0.14 -41.45 22.82
C LYS A 79 -0.37 -39.94 22.99
N ALA A 80 0.65 -39.12 22.83
CA ALA A 80 0.57 -37.67 23.01
C ALA A 80 -0.13 -36.92 21.85
N GLU A 81 -0.61 -37.64 20.82
CA GLU A 81 -1.30 -37.08 19.64
C GLU A 81 -0.53 -35.91 19.01
N ARG A 82 0.81 -36.05 18.91
CA ARG A 82 1.68 -35.08 18.24
C ARG A 82 1.36 -35.03 16.74
N GLY A 83 1.67 -33.91 16.09
CA GLY A 83 1.35 -33.69 14.68
C GLY A 83 2.00 -34.71 13.73
N PRO A 84 1.49 -34.88 12.49
CA PRO A 84 1.93 -35.91 11.53
C PRO A 84 3.37 -35.72 10.99
N HIS A 85 4.08 -34.70 11.45
CA HIS A 85 5.45 -34.35 11.03
C HIS A 85 6.46 -34.39 12.18
N GLU A 86 6.07 -34.83 13.37
CA GLU A 86 6.97 -34.90 14.53
C GLU A 86 7.62 -36.28 14.63
N VAL A 87 8.95 -36.30 14.50
CA VAL A 87 9.79 -37.48 14.55
C VAL A 87 10.45 -37.57 15.93
N LEU A 88 10.52 -38.77 16.51
CA LEU A 88 11.16 -39.00 17.81
C LEU A 88 12.45 -39.79 17.65
N LEU A 89 13.56 -39.24 18.16
CA LEU A 89 14.79 -39.97 18.42
C LEU A 89 14.90 -40.28 19.93
N ALA A 90 14.67 -41.52 20.33
CA ALA A 90 14.77 -41.99 21.70
C ALA A 90 16.13 -42.66 21.97
N LEU A 91 16.94 -42.06 22.84
CA LEU A 91 18.31 -42.49 23.13
C LEU A 91 18.43 -43.01 24.56
N HIS A 92 19.05 -44.17 24.72
CA HIS A 92 19.29 -44.79 26.03
C HIS A 92 20.71 -45.32 26.15
N ARG A 93 21.30 -45.12 27.32
CA ARG A 93 22.59 -45.65 27.76
C ARG A 93 22.43 -46.24 29.15
N ASP A 94 23.04 -47.41 29.34
CA ASP A 94 23.07 -48.08 30.63
C ASP A 94 24.00 -47.35 31.59
N GLY A 95 23.45 -46.90 32.71
CA GLY A 95 24.15 -46.14 33.74
C GLY A 95 23.42 -44.86 34.14
N PHE A 96 24.07 -44.11 35.03
CA PHE A 96 23.55 -42.84 35.57
C PHE A 96 24.06 -41.63 34.77
N SER A 97 23.78 -40.43 35.26
CA SER A 97 24.02 -39.15 34.59
C SER A 97 25.44 -38.99 33.99
N LYS A 98 26.47 -39.48 34.69
CA LYS A 98 27.87 -39.40 34.24
C LYS A 98 28.14 -40.05 32.88
N VAL A 99 27.39 -41.11 32.53
CA VAL A 99 27.54 -41.79 31.23
C VAL A 99 27.10 -40.87 30.09
N TYR A 100 26.04 -40.08 30.30
CA TYR A 100 25.55 -39.12 29.32
C TYR A 100 26.49 -37.92 29.18
N GLU A 101 27.06 -37.43 30.28
CA GLU A 101 28.06 -36.33 30.23
C GLU A 101 29.29 -36.71 29.43
N GLN A 102 29.80 -37.94 29.62
CA GLN A 102 30.93 -38.46 28.87
C GLN A 102 30.57 -38.70 27.41
N TRP A 103 29.37 -39.23 27.15
CA TRP A 103 28.94 -39.53 25.79
C TRP A 103 28.71 -38.27 24.93
N LEU A 104 28.23 -37.18 25.54
CA LEU A 104 28.02 -35.91 24.86
C LEU A 104 29.18 -34.92 25.08
N ALA A 105 30.33 -35.38 25.57
CA ALA A 105 31.49 -34.52 25.84
C ALA A 105 32.07 -33.85 24.58
N ASP A 106 31.94 -34.51 23.42
CA ASP A 106 32.48 -34.05 22.14
C ASP A 106 31.68 -32.87 21.56
N GLU A 107 32.39 -31.84 21.08
CA GLU A 107 31.81 -30.74 20.32
C GLU A 107 31.34 -31.24 18.95
N GLY A 108 30.12 -30.85 18.53
CA GLY A 108 29.52 -31.30 17.27
C GLY A 108 28.69 -32.58 17.34
N TRP A 109 28.52 -33.18 18.53
CA TRP A 109 27.66 -34.37 18.72
C TRP A 109 26.25 -34.19 18.14
N LEU A 110 25.67 -32.99 18.33
CA LEU A 110 24.33 -32.67 17.82
C LEU A 110 24.30 -32.76 16.29
N GLU A 111 25.21 -32.09 15.59
CA GLU A 111 25.26 -32.12 14.12
C GLU A 111 25.43 -33.53 13.55
N VAL A 112 26.31 -34.34 14.14
CA VAL A 112 26.54 -35.72 13.70
C VAL A 112 25.28 -36.56 13.88
N THR A 113 24.60 -36.40 15.02
CA THR A 113 23.35 -37.11 15.31
C THR A 113 22.25 -36.70 14.35
N LEU A 114 22.14 -35.40 14.07
CA LEU A 114 21.17 -34.84 13.14
C LEU A 114 21.38 -35.34 11.71
N ALA A 115 22.62 -35.33 11.21
CA ALA A 115 22.94 -35.87 9.89
C ALA A 115 22.59 -37.36 9.78
N ARG A 116 22.78 -38.13 10.85
CA ARG A 116 22.39 -39.54 10.89
C ARG A 116 20.86 -39.71 10.85
N VAL A 117 20.11 -38.91 11.60
CA VAL A 117 18.65 -38.92 11.55
C VAL A 117 18.15 -38.53 10.15
N ASP A 118 18.69 -37.45 9.58
CA ASP A 118 18.34 -37.00 8.23
C ASP A 118 18.58 -38.10 7.19
N ALA A 119 19.70 -38.81 7.28
CA ALA A 119 20.01 -39.94 6.40
C ALA A 119 19.04 -41.11 6.55
N GLU A 120 18.58 -41.44 7.76
CA GLU A 120 17.60 -42.51 7.98
C GLU A 120 16.18 -42.11 7.56
N VAL A 121 15.78 -40.86 7.82
CA VAL A 121 14.48 -40.31 7.39
C VAL A 121 14.42 -40.26 5.87
N ALA A 122 15.48 -39.81 5.20
CA ALA A 122 15.55 -39.71 3.74
C ALA A 122 15.36 -41.05 3.02
N LYS A 123 15.66 -42.19 3.66
CA LYS A 123 15.41 -43.54 3.09
C LYS A 123 13.91 -43.86 3.00
N ILE A 124 13.09 -43.23 3.83
CA ILE A 124 11.64 -43.47 3.91
C ILE A 124 10.88 -42.36 3.18
N ALA A 125 11.24 -41.11 3.44
CA ALA A 125 10.66 -39.94 2.82
C ALA A 125 11.74 -38.85 2.71
N PRO A 126 12.17 -38.47 1.49
CA PRO A 126 13.13 -37.39 1.31
C PRO A 126 12.48 -36.07 1.73
N ARG A 127 12.77 -35.64 2.96
CA ARG A 127 12.23 -34.44 3.59
C ARG A 127 13.32 -33.76 4.40
N GLU A 128 13.28 -32.44 4.42
CA GLU A 128 14.16 -31.65 5.25
C GLU A 128 13.63 -31.58 6.69
N ARG A 129 14.52 -31.45 7.66
CA ARG A 129 14.16 -31.15 9.05
C ARG A 129 13.96 -29.65 9.19
N ALA A 130 12.93 -29.22 9.91
CA ALA A 130 12.81 -27.83 10.36
C ALA A 130 14.08 -27.40 11.12
N ALA A 131 14.46 -26.11 11.05
CA ALA A 131 15.69 -25.60 11.65
C ALA A 131 15.76 -25.73 13.21
N GLN A 132 14.68 -26.18 13.86
CA GLN A 132 14.48 -26.14 15.30
C GLN A 132 14.28 -27.56 15.90
N ILE A 133 14.84 -27.78 17.09
CA ILE A 133 14.90 -29.09 17.77
C ILE A 133 14.24 -29.00 19.15
N SER A 134 13.56 -30.07 19.55
CA SER A 134 12.99 -30.22 20.89
C SER A 134 13.75 -31.28 21.68
N LEU A 135 14.08 -30.98 22.94
CA LEU A 135 14.75 -31.92 23.85
C LEU A 135 13.80 -32.39 24.94
N SER A 136 13.91 -33.64 25.32
CA SER A 136 13.25 -34.17 26.50
C SER A 136 14.12 -35.17 27.25
N ALA A 137 13.93 -35.29 28.55
CA ALA A 137 14.67 -36.25 29.35
C ALA A 137 13.89 -36.74 30.57
N PHE A 138 14.22 -37.97 30.96
CA PHE A 138 13.74 -38.59 32.19
C PHE A 138 14.92 -38.97 33.09
N SER A 139 14.79 -38.83 34.41
CA SER A 139 15.80 -39.26 35.40
C SER A 139 17.23 -38.81 35.02
N ALA A 140 18.19 -39.73 34.87
CA ALA A 140 19.59 -39.43 34.52
C ALA A 140 19.82 -38.70 33.17
N GLY A 141 18.82 -38.66 32.27
CA GLY A 141 18.93 -38.06 30.94
C GLY A 141 19.14 -36.54 30.95
N TYR A 142 18.84 -35.86 32.06
CA TYR A 142 19.06 -34.41 32.17
C TYR A 142 20.52 -34.00 31.93
N ALA A 143 21.48 -34.89 32.21
CA ALA A 143 22.89 -34.64 31.98
C ALA A 143 23.20 -34.42 30.50
N ALA A 144 22.53 -35.14 29.59
CA ALA A 144 22.65 -34.90 28.14
C ALA A 144 22.10 -33.52 27.76
N VAL A 145 20.92 -33.18 28.28
CA VAL A 145 20.28 -31.87 28.06
C VAL A 145 21.19 -30.75 28.58
N ARG A 146 21.81 -30.92 29.76
CA ARG A 146 22.75 -29.97 30.34
C ARG A 146 23.96 -29.73 29.44
N CYS A 147 24.54 -30.78 28.86
CA CYS A 147 25.68 -30.66 27.94
C CYS A 147 25.30 -29.86 26.69
N LEU A 148 24.14 -30.12 26.09
CA LEU A 148 23.66 -29.41 24.91
C LEU A 148 23.34 -27.94 25.22
N LEU A 149 22.63 -27.65 26.32
CA LEU A 149 22.29 -26.28 26.69
C LEU A 149 23.51 -25.42 27.10
N ARG A 150 24.62 -26.05 27.52
CA ARG A 150 25.85 -25.34 27.88
C ARG A 150 26.52 -24.71 26.66
N ARG A 151 26.34 -25.29 25.48
CA ARG A 151 26.94 -24.83 24.23
C ARG A 151 25.99 -23.87 23.53
N GLU A 152 26.45 -22.66 23.27
CA GLU A 152 25.60 -21.61 22.69
C GLU A 152 25.07 -21.99 21.29
N ALA A 153 25.91 -22.60 20.46
CA ALA A 153 25.54 -23.06 19.12
C ALA A 153 24.44 -24.14 19.15
N ASP A 154 24.54 -25.11 20.06
CA ASP A 154 23.51 -26.15 20.24
C ASP A 154 22.23 -25.54 20.84
N ARG A 155 22.37 -24.68 21.86
CA ARG A 155 21.25 -23.99 22.53
C ARG A 155 20.42 -23.15 21.57
N ALA A 156 21.05 -22.41 20.66
CA ALA A 156 20.36 -21.56 19.68
C ALA A 156 19.40 -22.34 18.76
N ARG A 157 19.59 -23.65 18.61
CA ARG A 157 18.76 -24.53 17.78
C ARG A 157 17.63 -25.22 18.57
N ILE A 158 17.64 -25.12 19.90
CA ILE A 158 16.68 -25.81 20.75
C ILE A 158 15.49 -24.89 21.00
N ARG A 159 14.28 -25.31 20.61
CA ARG A 159 13.03 -24.54 20.78
C ARG A 159 12.25 -24.94 22.02
N SER A 160 12.43 -26.17 22.49
CA SER A 160 11.81 -26.63 23.73
C SER A 160 12.67 -27.63 24.51
N VAL A 161 12.50 -27.61 25.83
CA VAL A 161 13.09 -28.55 26.78
C VAL A 161 11.99 -29.06 27.71
N GLU A 162 11.78 -30.38 27.75
CA GLU A 162 10.78 -31.04 28.60
C GLU A 162 11.45 -32.08 29.53
N LEU A 163 11.42 -31.84 30.84
CA LEU A 163 12.06 -32.68 31.84
C LEU A 163 11.00 -33.37 32.71
N ALA A 164 10.98 -34.70 32.67
CA ALA A 164 10.15 -35.53 33.55
C ALA A 164 11.00 -36.02 34.72
N ASP A 165 10.83 -35.41 35.88
CA ASP A 165 11.50 -35.78 37.14
C ASP A 165 13.01 -36.04 36.97
N ALA A 166 13.68 -35.16 36.22
CA ALA A 166 15.03 -35.42 35.70
C ALA A 166 16.10 -34.42 36.18
N LEU A 167 15.75 -33.22 36.66
CA LEU A 167 16.74 -32.16 36.90
C LEU A 167 17.41 -32.27 38.28
N HIS A 168 18.69 -32.66 38.33
CA HIS A 168 19.47 -32.76 39.57
C HIS A 168 20.76 -31.94 39.54
N ALA A 169 21.20 -31.47 40.71
CA ALA A 169 22.48 -30.80 40.88
C ALA A 169 23.19 -31.24 42.16
N GLY A 170 24.52 -31.13 42.22
CA GLY A 170 25.24 -31.22 43.49
C GLY A 170 24.87 -30.07 44.43
N TYR A 171 25.28 -30.16 45.70
CA TYR A 171 25.10 -29.09 46.67
C TYR A 171 26.33 -28.17 46.76
N ASP A 172 26.10 -26.88 46.98
CA ASP A 172 27.12 -25.96 47.49
C ASP A 172 27.32 -26.14 49.02
N GLU A 173 28.19 -25.31 49.61
CA GLU A 173 28.47 -25.33 51.06
C GLU A 173 27.24 -25.00 51.91
N GLN A 174 26.25 -24.31 51.35
CA GLN A 174 25.00 -23.89 51.99
C GLN A 174 23.83 -24.86 51.74
N LYS A 175 24.08 -25.99 51.06
CA LYS A 175 23.05 -26.96 50.62
C LYS A 175 22.04 -26.39 49.62
N HIS A 176 22.44 -25.47 48.76
CA HIS A 176 21.67 -25.11 47.57
C HIS A 176 22.16 -25.87 46.33
N PRO A 177 21.32 -26.07 45.31
CA PRO A 177 21.74 -26.59 44.01
C PRO A 177 22.92 -25.79 43.43
N LEU A 178 24.00 -26.46 43.04
CA LEU A 178 25.20 -25.83 42.48
C LEU A 178 24.84 -24.92 41.29
N ALA A 179 25.10 -23.63 41.42
CA ALA A 179 24.75 -22.62 40.42
C ALA A 179 25.33 -22.92 39.02
N GLU A 180 26.58 -23.40 38.95
CA GLU A 180 27.23 -23.78 37.68
C GLU A 180 26.48 -24.89 36.94
N GLN A 181 25.93 -25.85 37.70
CA GLN A 181 25.18 -26.97 37.14
C GLN A 181 23.77 -26.56 36.70
N MET A 182 23.20 -25.53 37.32
CA MET A 182 21.88 -24.99 37.02
C MET A 182 21.91 -23.94 35.91
N ALA A 183 23.04 -23.25 35.70
CA ALA A 183 23.15 -22.11 34.78
C ALA A 183 22.63 -22.37 33.34
N PRO A 184 22.91 -23.52 32.69
CA PRO A 184 22.36 -23.79 31.35
C PRO A 184 20.83 -23.87 31.31
N PHE A 185 20.23 -24.46 32.34
CA PHE A 185 18.78 -24.56 32.46
C PHE A 185 18.15 -23.22 32.83
N VAL A 186 18.78 -22.44 33.72
CA VAL A 186 18.34 -21.08 34.06
C VAL A 186 18.35 -20.19 32.82
N ALA A 187 19.40 -20.25 32.00
CA ALA A 187 19.50 -19.46 30.77
C ALA A 187 18.34 -19.78 29.82
N PHE A 188 18.11 -21.07 29.54
CA PHE A 188 17.01 -21.49 28.66
C PHE A 188 15.62 -21.20 29.26
N ALA A 189 15.46 -21.36 30.58
CA ALA A 189 14.23 -21.02 31.27
C ALA A 189 13.89 -19.52 31.16
N LYS A 190 14.89 -18.64 31.24
CA LYS A 190 14.72 -17.19 30.99
C LYS A 190 14.33 -16.90 29.54
N ASP A 191 14.96 -17.58 28.57
CA ASP A 191 14.58 -17.46 27.16
C ASP A 191 13.12 -17.90 26.93
N ALA A 192 12.73 -19.04 27.51
CA ALA A 192 11.35 -19.53 27.45
C ALA A 192 10.35 -18.56 28.12
N ALA A 193 10.71 -18.00 29.28
CA ALA A 193 9.88 -17.00 29.97
C ALA A 193 9.72 -15.70 29.18
N ALA A 194 10.72 -15.33 28.37
CA ALA A 194 10.68 -14.22 27.42
C ALA A 194 10.04 -14.58 26.07
N GLY A 195 9.38 -15.74 25.95
CA GLY A 195 8.69 -16.19 24.73
C GLY A 195 9.59 -16.88 23.68
N LYS A 196 10.90 -16.93 23.91
CA LYS A 196 11.92 -17.51 23.00
C LYS A 196 12.15 -19.00 23.22
N GLY A 197 11.12 -19.75 23.61
CA GLY A 197 11.33 -21.14 24.02
C GLY A 197 10.09 -21.75 24.65
N ARG A 198 10.13 -23.05 24.93
CA ARG A 198 9.26 -23.67 25.92
C ARG A 198 10.12 -24.49 26.88
N PHE A 199 9.96 -24.26 28.17
CA PHE A 199 10.65 -25.03 29.19
C PHE A 199 9.61 -25.64 30.13
N LEU A 200 9.53 -26.97 30.17
CA LEU A 200 8.63 -27.71 31.05
C LEU A 200 9.46 -28.58 31.99
N LEU A 201 9.23 -28.46 33.29
CA LEU A 201 9.77 -29.38 34.30
C LEU A 201 8.64 -29.93 35.16
N THR A 202 8.53 -31.25 35.25
CA THR A 202 7.68 -31.92 36.25
C THR A 202 8.53 -32.60 37.29
N HIS A 203 8.08 -32.62 38.55
CA HIS A 203 8.83 -33.28 39.61
C HIS A 203 7.94 -33.97 40.64
N SER A 204 8.46 -35.06 41.22
CA SER A 204 7.90 -35.75 42.37
C SER A 204 8.38 -35.09 43.68
N ALA A 205 8.01 -35.67 44.83
CA ALA A 205 8.50 -35.28 46.15
C ALA A 205 9.70 -36.12 46.62
N ILE A 206 10.34 -36.88 45.72
CA ILE A 206 11.49 -37.73 46.05
C ILE A 206 12.70 -36.88 46.41
N VAL A 207 13.30 -37.20 47.56
CA VAL A 207 14.55 -36.59 48.03
C VAL A 207 15.68 -37.61 47.95
N PRO A 208 16.62 -37.47 46.99
CA PRO A 208 17.72 -38.42 46.83
C PRO A 208 18.83 -38.18 47.89
N PRO A 209 19.57 -39.22 48.29
CA PRO A 209 20.68 -39.07 49.23
C PRO A 209 21.92 -38.47 48.55
N GLY A 210 22.34 -37.28 48.99
CA GLY A 210 23.67 -36.72 48.68
C GLY A 210 23.75 -35.71 47.53
N TYR A 211 22.62 -35.32 46.93
CA TYR A 211 22.53 -34.27 45.92
C TYR A 211 21.12 -33.66 45.90
N ALA A 212 20.94 -32.51 45.25
CA ALA A 212 19.67 -31.80 45.23
C ALA A 212 18.57 -32.59 44.50
N SER A 213 17.39 -32.65 45.11
CA SER A 213 16.17 -33.18 44.51
C SER A 213 15.72 -32.35 43.31
N VAL A 214 14.85 -32.93 42.49
CA VAL A 214 14.24 -32.21 41.36
C VAL A 214 13.37 -31.06 41.88
N ALA A 215 12.72 -31.22 43.03
CA ALA A 215 11.97 -30.15 43.70
C ALA A 215 12.87 -28.96 44.07
N GLU A 216 14.02 -29.20 44.71
CA GLU A 216 14.99 -28.15 45.06
C GLU A 216 15.57 -27.46 43.82
N CYS A 217 15.87 -28.21 42.75
CA CYS A 217 16.33 -27.63 41.49
C CYS A 217 15.24 -26.81 40.79
N ALA A 218 13.98 -27.25 40.89
CA ALA A 218 12.82 -26.52 40.37
C ALA A 218 12.62 -25.19 41.11
N ASP A 219 12.77 -25.19 42.44
CA ASP A 219 12.68 -23.97 43.24
C ASP A 219 13.80 -22.98 42.89
N ALA A 220 15.03 -23.46 42.66
CA ALA A 220 16.13 -22.63 42.18
C ALA A 220 15.86 -21.99 40.81
N LEU A 221 15.18 -22.70 39.89
CA LEU A 221 14.74 -22.11 38.61
C LEU A 221 13.67 -21.04 38.82
N ILE A 222 12.66 -21.32 39.64
CA ILE A 222 11.58 -20.37 39.95
C ILE A 222 12.15 -19.09 40.57
N GLU A 223 13.07 -19.22 41.53
CA GLU A 223 13.74 -18.09 42.17
C GLU A 223 14.58 -17.28 41.18
N ALA A 224 15.34 -17.94 40.30
CA ALA A 224 16.16 -17.27 39.29
C ALA A 224 15.36 -16.47 38.25
N LEU A 225 14.07 -16.79 38.09
CA LEU A 225 13.11 -16.05 37.25
C LEU A 225 12.30 -15.00 38.03
N GLY A 226 12.52 -14.85 39.34
CA GLY A 226 11.74 -13.96 40.20
C GLY A 226 10.27 -14.38 40.35
N GLN A 227 9.98 -15.67 40.10
CA GLN A 227 8.64 -16.23 40.17
C GLN A 227 8.33 -16.79 41.56
N ARG A 228 7.06 -17.14 41.78
CA ARG A 228 6.61 -17.85 42.98
C ARG A 228 5.78 -19.06 42.61
N ARG A 229 5.97 -20.14 43.35
CA ARG A 229 5.15 -21.35 43.27
C ARG A 229 3.74 -21.04 43.78
N VAL A 230 2.72 -21.40 43.02
CA VAL A 230 1.32 -21.30 43.44
C VAL A 230 0.73 -22.69 43.71
N PRO A 231 -0.10 -22.87 44.76
CA PRO A 231 -0.83 -24.11 44.98
C PRO A 231 -1.75 -24.44 43.80
N ASP A 232 -1.78 -25.71 43.40
CA ASP A 232 -2.56 -26.19 42.24
C ASP A 232 -2.92 -27.66 42.44
N GLU A 233 -3.97 -27.87 43.25
CA GLU A 233 -4.47 -29.18 43.64
C GLU A 233 -5.36 -29.78 42.54
N ALA A 234 -4.73 -30.52 41.62
CA ALA A 234 -5.43 -31.23 40.56
C ALA A 234 -5.06 -32.71 40.59
N GLU A 235 -6.07 -33.58 40.49
CA GLU A 235 -5.86 -35.01 40.29
C GLU A 235 -5.81 -35.29 38.80
N GLU A 236 -4.69 -35.84 38.34
CA GLU A 236 -4.49 -36.24 36.95
C GLU A 236 -4.52 -37.77 36.85
N GLY A 237 -4.88 -38.29 35.68
CA GLY A 237 -4.96 -39.75 35.47
C GLY A 237 -3.67 -40.50 35.85
N ASP A 238 -3.78 -41.81 36.07
CA ASP A 238 -2.73 -42.69 36.62
C ASP A 238 -2.32 -42.39 38.07
N GLY A 239 -3.10 -41.58 38.80
CA GLY A 239 -2.93 -41.32 40.23
C GLY A 239 -1.86 -40.27 40.58
N LEU A 240 -1.50 -39.38 39.64
CA LEU A 240 -0.63 -38.24 39.89
C LEU A 240 -1.45 -37.08 40.46
N ARG A 241 -1.18 -36.67 41.70
CA ARG A 241 -1.79 -35.48 42.31
C ARG A 241 -0.86 -34.28 42.19
N ARG A 242 -1.22 -33.32 41.35
CA ARG A 242 -0.51 -32.03 41.25
C ARG A 242 -0.74 -31.25 42.54
N LEU A 243 0.32 -30.66 43.07
CA LEU A 243 0.34 -29.86 44.30
C LEU A 243 0.58 -28.38 43.99
N SER A 244 1.34 -28.09 42.94
CA SER A 244 1.76 -26.73 42.64
C SER A 244 2.17 -26.54 41.19
N ARG A 245 2.15 -25.28 40.76
CA ARG A 245 2.69 -24.85 39.47
C ARG A 245 3.44 -23.52 39.59
N ALA A 246 4.31 -23.24 38.63
CA ALA A 246 4.85 -21.91 38.37
C ALA A 246 4.92 -21.72 36.84
N THR A 247 4.39 -20.61 36.34
CA THR A 247 4.27 -20.36 34.89
C THR A 247 4.60 -18.90 34.55
N GLN A 248 5.42 -18.68 33.52
CA GLN A 248 5.70 -17.36 32.96
C GLN A 248 6.04 -17.53 31.47
N GLY A 249 5.28 -16.90 30.56
CA GLY A 249 5.51 -17.07 29.11
C GLY A 249 5.52 -18.56 28.71
N GLY A 250 6.60 -19.00 28.06
CA GLY A 250 6.84 -20.40 27.71
C GLY A 250 7.48 -21.27 28.81
N PHE A 251 7.76 -20.73 30.00
CA PHE A 251 8.31 -21.47 31.15
C PHE A 251 7.19 -22.04 32.06
N GLU A 252 7.31 -23.31 32.43
CA GLU A 252 6.35 -24.05 33.24
C GLU A 252 7.05 -25.08 34.15
N VAL A 253 6.74 -25.04 35.45
CA VAL A 253 7.15 -26.05 36.44
C VAL A 253 5.91 -26.60 37.12
N LEU A 254 5.76 -27.92 37.20
CA LEU A 254 4.63 -28.61 37.83
C LEU A 254 5.14 -29.57 38.92
N GLY A 255 4.73 -29.34 40.17
CA GLY A 255 5.10 -30.18 41.30
C GLY A 255 3.99 -31.14 41.69
N TYR A 256 4.32 -32.41 41.90
CA TYR A 256 3.38 -33.48 42.21
C TYR A 256 3.67 -34.14 43.57
N ALA A 257 2.63 -34.72 44.17
CA ALA A 257 2.75 -35.60 45.33
C ALA A 257 3.30 -36.97 44.91
N GLY A 258 3.92 -37.67 45.87
CA GLY A 258 4.49 -39.00 45.67
C GLY A 258 6.00 -39.01 45.88
N ASP A 259 6.48 -39.94 46.70
CA ASP A 259 7.88 -40.07 47.12
C ASP A 259 8.44 -41.49 46.88
N GLN A 260 7.72 -42.31 46.10
CA GLN A 260 8.10 -43.69 45.80
C GLN A 260 8.62 -43.83 44.36
N ALA A 261 9.38 -44.90 44.08
CA ALA A 261 9.89 -45.19 42.74
C ALA A 261 8.79 -45.32 41.66
N ALA A 262 7.59 -45.74 42.05
CA ALA A 262 6.44 -45.79 41.14
C ALA A 262 5.98 -44.39 40.70
N ASP A 263 6.07 -43.40 41.59
CA ASP A 263 5.70 -42.01 41.30
C ASP A 263 6.67 -41.40 40.30
N HIS A 264 7.98 -41.64 40.48
CA HIS A 264 9.03 -41.27 39.52
C HIS A 264 8.69 -41.75 38.10
N VAL A 265 8.36 -43.03 37.93
CA VAL A 265 8.05 -43.62 36.61
C VAL A 265 6.76 -43.06 35.99
N ARG A 266 5.79 -42.61 36.79
CA ARG A 266 4.56 -41.99 36.26
C ARG A 266 4.83 -40.69 35.51
N HIS A 267 5.84 -39.92 35.92
CA HIS A 267 6.26 -38.72 35.19
C HIS A 267 6.72 -39.03 33.77
N PHE A 268 7.44 -40.14 33.56
CA PHE A 268 7.89 -40.56 32.23
C PHE A 268 6.72 -40.88 31.30
N ARG A 269 5.69 -41.58 31.80
CA ARG A 269 4.49 -41.95 31.03
C ARG A 269 3.64 -40.75 30.59
N ARG A 270 3.85 -39.58 31.21
CA ARG A 270 3.16 -38.31 30.89
C ARG A 270 4.08 -37.23 30.35
N LEU A 271 5.31 -37.60 29.99
CA LEU A 271 6.17 -36.75 29.19
C LEU A 271 5.47 -36.50 27.84
N TRP A 272 5.63 -35.31 27.26
CA TRP A 272 4.93 -34.86 26.04
C TRP A 272 3.42 -34.58 26.18
N ARG A 273 3.03 -33.75 27.15
CA ARG A 273 1.64 -33.29 27.27
C ARG A 273 1.14 -32.59 25.99
N PRO A 274 -0.18 -32.68 25.67
CA PRO A 274 -0.77 -31.92 24.57
C PRO A 274 -0.36 -30.45 24.64
N ARG A 275 0.09 -29.88 23.52
CA ARG A 275 0.43 -28.44 23.47
C ARG A 275 -0.83 -27.64 23.76
N PRO A 276 -0.79 -26.58 24.60
CA PRO A 276 -1.79 -25.52 24.49
C PRO A 276 -1.80 -25.05 23.03
N ALA A 277 -2.99 -24.88 22.45
CA ALA A 277 -3.13 -24.40 21.09
C ALA A 277 -2.46 -23.02 20.93
N ALA A 278 -1.41 -22.95 20.11
CA ALA A 278 -0.63 -21.77 19.76
C ALA A 278 -0.04 -20.96 20.94
N LEU A 279 1.09 -20.30 20.72
CA LEU A 279 1.39 -19.12 21.56
C LEU A 279 0.22 -18.14 21.37
N PRO A 280 -0.25 -17.44 22.42
CA PRO A 280 -1.24 -16.39 22.22
C PRO A 280 -0.72 -15.44 21.13
N SER A 281 -1.61 -15.06 20.22
CA SER A 281 -1.27 -14.04 19.22
C SER A 281 -0.79 -12.79 19.96
N PRO A 282 0.23 -12.09 19.43
CA PRO A 282 0.76 -10.90 20.08
C PRO A 282 -0.38 -9.92 20.35
N THR A 283 -0.40 -9.37 21.54
CA THR A 283 -1.35 -8.33 21.92
C THR A 283 -1.18 -7.12 21.01
N PRO A 284 -2.22 -6.30 20.79
CA PRO A 284 -2.09 -5.06 20.02
C PRO A 284 -0.94 -4.16 20.51
N ASP A 285 -0.66 -4.14 21.81
CA ASP A 285 0.47 -3.41 22.41
C ASP A 285 1.83 -3.96 21.96
N GLU A 286 2.00 -5.27 21.92
CA GLU A 286 3.23 -5.91 21.44
C GLU A 286 3.44 -5.64 19.94
N VAL A 287 2.38 -5.69 19.15
CA VAL A 287 2.43 -5.37 17.72
C VAL A 287 2.77 -3.89 17.50
N LEU A 288 2.15 -2.97 18.23
CA LEU A 288 2.44 -1.53 18.14
C LEU A 288 3.90 -1.23 18.50
N ALA A 289 4.42 -1.84 19.57
CA ALA A 289 5.81 -1.66 19.99
C ALA A 289 6.80 -2.18 18.93
N ALA A 290 6.55 -3.36 18.36
CA ALA A 290 7.36 -3.94 17.29
C ALA A 290 7.33 -3.07 16.02
N ASN A 291 6.13 -2.63 15.62
CA ASN A 291 5.93 -1.74 14.48
C ASN A 291 6.66 -0.41 14.69
N ALA A 292 6.56 0.20 15.88
CA ALA A 292 7.23 1.47 16.19
C ALA A 292 8.75 1.36 16.06
N ALA A 293 9.34 0.25 16.52
CA ALA A 293 10.77 -0.01 16.40
C ALA A 293 11.20 -0.16 14.94
N LEU A 294 10.42 -0.85 14.10
CA LEU A 294 10.73 -1.01 12.69
C LEU A 294 10.57 0.30 11.91
N VAL A 295 9.50 1.06 12.16
CA VAL A 295 9.29 2.40 11.57
C VAL A 295 10.45 3.34 11.91
N ALA A 296 10.91 3.35 13.16
CA ALA A 296 12.04 4.17 13.59
C ALA A 296 13.35 3.79 12.88
N ARG A 297 13.58 2.49 12.62
CA ARG A 297 14.75 2.04 11.82
C ARG A 297 14.64 2.49 10.37
N CYS A 298 13.48 2.27 9.75
CA CYS A 298 13.27 2.57 8.34
C CYS A 298 13.33 4.07 8.02
N THR A 299 12.63 4.90 8.80
CA THR A 299 12.65 6.36 8.63
C THR A 299 14.04 6.96 8.89
N ARG A 300 14.83 6.36 9.80
CA ARG A 300 16.22 6.73 10.03
C ARG A 300 17.11 6.36 8.84
N LEU A 301 16.95 5.16 8.27
CA LEU A 301 17.69 4.73 7.09
C LEU A 301 17.49 5.72 5.93
N ALA A 302 16.23 6.02 5.58
CA ALA A 302 15.89 6.93 4.50
C ALA A 302 16.46 8.35 4.73
N ARG A 303 16.33 8.88 5.96
CA ARG A 303 16.87 10.20 6.31
C ARG A 303 18.40 10.26 6.20
N ARG A 304 19.10 9.25 6.73
CA ARG A 304 20.57 9.19 6.67
C ARG A 304 21.08 9.02 5.25
N HIS A 305 20.40 8.21 4.44
CA HIS A 305 20.65 8.10 3.00
C HIS A 305 20.58 9.48 2.32
N ALA A 306 19.44 10.18 2.49
CA ALA A 306 19.22 11.48 1.85
C ALA A 306 20.31 12.51 2.22
N HIS A 307 20.67 12.62 3.51
CA HIS A 307 21.73 13.53 3.94
C HIS A 307 23.13 13.11 3.46
N ALA A 308 23.44 11.82 3.47
CA ALA A 308 24.73 11.31 3.01
C ALA A 308 24.95 11.64 1.53
N TRP A 309 23.96 11.36 0.67
CA TRP A 309 24.07 11.64 -0.76
C TRP A 309 24.07 13.14 -1.08
N LEU A 310 23.32 13.96 -0.34
CA LEU A 310 23.41 15.42 -0.47
C LEU A 310 24.80 15.96 -0.14
N ALA A 311 25.51 15.35 0.81
CA ALA A 311 26.89 15.75 1.13
C ALA A 311 27.89 15.46 -0.01
N HIS A 312 27.50 14.59 -0.95
CA HIS A 312 28.29 14.23 -2.13
C HIS A 312 27.82 14.90 -3.43
N ALA A 313 26.82 15.79 -3.37
CA ALA A 313 26.43 16.61 -4.51
C ALA A 313 27.61 17.43 -5.04
N ASP A 314 27.79 17.49 -6.36
CA ASP A 314 28.88 18.26 -6.97
C ASP A 314 28.70 19.75 -6.61
N PRO A 315 29.70 20.40 -5.98
CA PRO A 315 29.53 21.75 -5.46
C PRO A 315 29.33 22.83 -6.54
N LYS A 316 29.60 22.53 -7.81
CA LYS A 316 29.44 23.47 -8.93
C LYS A 316 28.07 23.35 -9.60
N SER A 317 27.69 22.13 -9.97
CA SER A 317 26.43 21.85 -10.65
C SER A 317 25.26 21.65 -9.68
N GLY A 318 25.56 21.24 -8.45
CA GLY A 318 24.58 20.79 -7.47
C GLY A 318 24.10 19.36 -7.70
N LEU A 319 24.47 18.67 -8.79
CA LEU A 319 23.94 17.35 -9.16
C LEU A 319 24.52 16.21 -8.32
N LEU A 320 23.75 15.13 -8.15
CA LEU A 320 24.20 13.91 -7.48
C LEU A 320 25.05 13.05 -8.43
N PRO A 321 26.17 12.48 -7.98
CA PRO A 321 26.94 11.55 -8.78
C PRO A 321 26.19 10.21 -8.95
N ARG A 322 26.43 9.53 -10.06
CA ARG A 322 26.09 8.11 -10.27
C ARG A 322 26.68 7.21 -9.17
N THR A 323 27.92 7.46 -8.78
CA THR A 323 28.64 6.63 -7.80
C THR A 323 29.64 7.46 -7.00
N LEU A 324 29.86 7.05 -5.76
CA LEU A 324 30.86 7.63 -4.87
C LEU A 324 32.27 7.05 -5.13
N ARG A 325 32.40 6.04 -5.99
CA ARG A 325 33.67 5.38 -6.34
C ARG A 325 33.94 5.49 -7.84
N GLY A 326 35.07 6.09 -8.23
CA GLY A 326 35.47 6.18 -9.63
C GLY A 326 34.97 7.45 -10.33
N ASP A 327 34.45 7.31 -11.54
CA ASP A 327 34.03 8.44 -12.40
C ASP A 327 32.77 9.13 -11.86
N ALA A 328 32.93 10.33 -11.31
CA ALA A 328 31.83 11.16 -10.80
C ALA A 328 31.18 11.99 -11.92
N TYR A 329 30.05 11.50 -12.45
CA TYR A 329 29.18 12.21 -13.39
C TYR A 329 27.71 11.93 -13.06
N TRP A 330 26.81 12.75 -13.59
CA TRP A 330 25.36 12.57 -13.50
C TRP A 330 24.83 11.94 -14.78
N ASN A 331 23.82 11.08 -14.67
CA ASN A 331 23.02 10.59 -15.80
C ASN A 331 21.57 10.31 -15.42
N ALA A 332 20.73 10.14 -16.44
CA ALA A 332 19.29 9.98 -16.27
C ALA A 332 18.87 8.58 -15.80
N ARG A 333 19.38 7.51 -16.44
CA ARG A 333 19.02 6.12 -16.11
C ARG A 333 19.44 5.63 -14.72
N ASP A 334 20.42 6.28 -14.09
CA ASP A 334 20.89 5.84 -12.78
C ASP A 334 20.54 6.86 -11.69
N CYS A 335 21.34 7.92 -11.48
CA CYS A 335 21.14 8.80 -10.32
C CYS A 335 19.85 9.63 -10.37
N ALA A 336 19.31 9.88 -11.57
CA ALA A 336 18.02 10.55 -11.72
C ALA A 336 16.85 9.58 -11.53
N ALA A 337 16.96 8.33 -11.97
CA ALA A 337 15.98 7.27 -11.77
C ALA A 337 15.97 6.80 -10.30
N ASP A 338 17.12 6.42 -9.76
CA ASP A 338 17.19 5.59 -8.54
C ASP A 338 17.69 6.31 -7.29
N ASN A 339 17.94 7.63 -7.33
CA ASN A 339 18.48 8.32 -6.15
C ASN A 339 17.82 9.67 -5.86
N LEU A 340 17.89 10.62 -6.80
CA LEU A 340 17.29 11.94 -6.63
C LEU A 340 15.80 11.88 -6.21
N PRO A 341 14.94 11.05 -6.81
CA PRO A 341 13.52 10.98 -6.48
C PRO A 341 13.27 10.37 -5.10
N PHE A 342 14.13 9.47 -4.62
CA PHE A 342 13.97 8.82 -3.32
C PHE A 342 14.49 9.70 -2.17
N LEU A 343 15.51 10.53 -2.43
CA LEU A 343 15.86 11.66 -1.57
C LEU A 343 14.70 12.65 -1.49
N ALA A 344 14.07 12.98 -2.63
CA ALA A 344 12.89 13.81 -2.64
C ALA A 344 11.79 13.16 -1.80
N LEU A 345 11.45 11.87 -2.04
CA LEU A 345 10.35 11.14 -1.37
C LEU A 345 10.57 11.10 0.14
N THR A 346 11.82 10.96 0.58
CA THR A 346 12.20 11.08 1.98
C THR A 346 11.77 12.43 2.56
N GLY A 347 12.06 13.53 1.87
CA GLY A 347 11.61 14.86 2.28
C GLY A 347 10.10 15.02 2.28
N GLU A 348 9.39 14.44 1.31
CA GLU A 348 7.93 14.53 1.20
C GLU A 348 7.18 13.71 2.25
N ILE A 349 7.59 12.45 2.46
CA ILE A 349 6.95 11.53 3.40
C ILE A 349 7.25 11.95 4.84
N LEU A 350 8.49 12.34 5.14
CA LEU A 350 8.90 12.71 6.50
C LEU A 350 8.61 14.17 6.87
N GLY A 351 8.11 14.98 5.94
CA GLY A 351 7.83 16.39 6.22
C GLY A 351 9.07 17.26 6.43
N ASP A 352 10.20 16.89 5.81
CA ASP A 352 11.46 17.64 5.93
C ASP A 352 11.53 18.75 4.88
N VAL A 353 11.31 19.99 5.33
CA VAL A 353 11.31 21.18 4.46
C VAL A 353 12.65 21.44 3.79
N HIS A 354 13.77 21.06 4.41
CA HIS A 354 15.11 21.28 3.86
C HIS A 354 15.40 20.29 2.74
N LEU A 355 15.03 19.02 2.93
CA LEU A 355 15.13 18.01 1.88
C LEU A 355 14.21 18.35 0.70
N ARG A 356 12.95 18.73 0.95
CA ARG A 356 12.02 19.17 -0.12
C ARG A 356 12.59 20.31 -0.96
N ARG A 357 13.15 21.34 -0.31
CA ARG A 357 13.78 22.49 -1.01
C ARG A 357 15.03 22.07 -1.79
N SER A 358 15.85 21.20 -1.21
CA SER A 358 17.07 20.71 -1.86
C SER A 358 16.73 19.87 -3.10
N ALA A 359 15.72 19.01 -3.02
CA ALA A 359 15.24 18.20 -4.13
C ALA A 359 14.69 19.07 -5.28
N LEU A 360 13.92 20.11 -4.99
CA LEU A 360 13.44 21.05 -6.01
C LEU A 360 14.59 21.84 -6.67
N PHE A 361 15.60 22.23 -5.89
CA PHE A 361 16.80 22.86 -6.43
C PHE A 361 17.56 21.91 -7.36
N LEU A 362 17.75 20.66 -6.95
CA LEU A 362 18.38 19.60 -7.74
C LEU A 362 17.64 19.35 -9.05
N LEU A 363 16.31 19.22 -9.00
CA LEU A 363 15.46 19.07 -10.18
C LEU A 363 15.62 20.25 -11.15
N ALA A 364 15.72 21.47 -10.65
CA ALA A 364 15.95 22.65 -11.48
C ALA A 364 17.36 22.68 -12.09
N GLN A 365 18.39 22.25 -11.36
CA GLN A 365 19.75 22.14 -11.90
C GLN A 365 19.85 21.04 -12.94
N GLU A 366 19.19 19.90 -12.71
CA GLU A 366 19.07 18.79 -13.66
C GLU A 366 18.56 19.31 -14.99
N GLN A 367 17.34 19.85 -15.02
CA GLN A 367 16.72 20.36 -16.24
C GLN A 367 17.60 21.38 -16.97
N LYS A 368 18.26 22.27 -16.22
CA LYS A 368 19.10 23.33 -16.77
C LYS A 368 20.39 22.81 -17.40
N LEU A 369 21.04 21.81 -16.79
CA LEU A 369 22.40 21.39 -17.13
C LEU A 369 22.43 20.16 -18.04
N THR A 370 21.41 19.31 -17.98
CA THR A 370 21.43 17.99 -18.59
C THR A 370 20.58 17.91 -19.86
N SER A 371 19.57 18.78 -20.02
CA SER A 371 18.72 18.80 -21.22
C SER A 371 19.56 19.09 -22.48
N ARG A 372 19.55 18.15 -23.42
CA ARG A 372 20.43 18.13 -24.61
C ARG A 372 19.65 18.25 -25.92
N VAL A 373 18.62 17.44 -26.11
CA VAL A 373 17.74 17.44 -27.29
C VAL A 373 16.31 17.66 -26.81
N GLY A 374 15.82 18.89 -26.95
CA GLY A 374 14.57 19.29 -26.31
C GLY A 374 14.68 19.09 -24.79
N ALA A 375 13.77 18.29 -24.24
CA ALA A 375 13.75 17.94 -22.81
C ALA A 375 14.61 16.71 -22.46
N LEU A 376 15.15 15.97 -23.45
CA LEU A 376 15.87 14.73 -23.20
C LEU A 376 17.25 14.99 -22.55
N PRO A 377 17.53 14.41 -21.38
CA PRO A 377 18.79 14.60 -20.67
C PRO A 377 19.93 13.73 -21.24
N ASP A 378 21.17 14.23 -21.18
CA ASP A 378 22.41 13.50 -21.49
C ASP A 378 23.36 13.51 -20.29
N ASP A 379 24.36 12.63 -20.30
CA ASP A 379 25.35 12.49 -19.24
C ASP A 379 26.13 13.80 -19.01
N PHE A 380 26.16 14.27 -17.77
CA PHE A 380 26.82 15.51 -17.38
C PHE A 380 28.05 15.22 -16.51
N ASP A 381 29.23 15.54 -17.03
CA ASP A 381 30.53 15.26 -16.40
C ASP A 381 30.92 16.37 -15.42
N PHE A 382 31.20 16.00 -14.16
CA PHE A 382 31.48 16.98 -13.11
C PHE A 382 32.88 17.59 -13.21
N ALA A 383 33.85 16.86 -13.74
CA ALA A 383 35.22 17.36 -13.87
C ALA A 383 35.28 18.51 -14.90
N THR A 384 34.63 18.31 -16.05
CA THR A 384 34.62 19.24 -17.18
C THR A 384 33.45 20.23 -17.15
N GLN A 385 32.40 19.95 -16.36
CA GLN A 385 31.15 20.72 -16.28
C GLN A 385 30.49 20.86 -17.66
N ARG A 386 30.52 19.77 -18.43
CA ARG A 386 30.00 19.67 -19.80
C ARG A 386 29.40 18.29 -20.01
N PHE A 387 28.70 18.11 -21.13
CA PHE A 387 28.28 16.79 -21.56
C PHE A 387 29.47 15.86 -21.75
N ARG A 388 29.35 14.63 -21.24
CA ARG A 388 30.43 13.63 -21.26
C ARG A 388 30.82 13.22 -22.67
N ARG A 389 29.84 13.19 -23.57
CA ARG A 389 30.03 12.91 -25.00
C ARG A 389 29.94 14.20 -25.81
N LYS A 390 30.72 14.26 -26.88
CA LYS A 390 30.69 15.39 -27.81
C LYS A 390 29.36 15.49 -28.54
N ASP A 391 28.89 14.36 -29.08
CA ASP A 391 27.69 14.26 -29.90
C ASP A 391 26.62 13.43 -29.16
N PRO A 392 25.34 13.84 -29.21
CA PRO A 392 24.26 13.12 -28.52
C PRO A 392 23.98 11.76 -29.18
N VAL A 393 23.77 10.73 -28.36
CA VAL A 393 23.39 9.39 -28.84
C VAL A 393 21.93 9.14 -28.51
N ARG A 394 21.04 9.30 -29.50
CA ARG A 394 19.57 9.29 -29.27
C ARG A 394 19.08 8.07 -28.51
N ALA A 395 19.57 6.87 -28.83
CA ALA A 395 19.16 5.64 -28.13
C ALA A 395 19.42 5.71 -26.61
N GLU A 396 20.56 6.27 -26.20
CA GLU A 396 20.93 6.42 -24.79
C GLU A 396 20.14 7.53 -24.09
N LEU A 397 19.82 8.62 -24.80
CA LEU A 397 18.96 9.68 -24.26
C LEU A 397 17.53 9.17 -24.04
N VAL A 398 17.02 8.39 -24.99
CA VAL A 398 15.68 7.77 -24.92
C VAL A 398 15.63 6.76 -23.79
N PHE A 399 16.63 5.87 -23.69
CA PHE A 399 16.74 4.92 -22.59
C PHE A 399 16.77 5.64 -21.24
N GLY A 400 17.66 6.62 -21.07
CA GLY A 400 17.74 7.38 -19.82
C GLY A 400 16.47 8.16 -19.46
N ALA A 401 15.73 8.66 -20.45
CA ALA A 401 14.46 9.35 -20.22
C ALA A 401 13.33 8.40 -19.84
N ALA A 402 13.30 7.18 -20.39
CA ALA A 402 12.31 6.15 -20.07
C ALA A 402 12.49 5.66 -18.63
N GLU A 403 13.71 5.25 -18.27
CA GLU A 403 14.09 4.83 -16.91
C GLU A 403 13.79 5.93 -15.89
N TYR A 404 14.22 7.17 -16.15
CA TYR A 404 13.96 8.28 -15.24
C TYR A 404 12.46 8.53 -15.04
N ALA A 405 11.65 8.40 -16.10
CA ALA A 405 10.22 8.54 -15.99
C ALA A 405 9.57 7.39 -15.17
N LYS A 406 10.01 6.14 -15.39
CA LYS A 406 9.44 4.93 -14.79
C LYS A 406 9.90 4.69 -13.35
N ASP A 407 11.20 4.64 -13.09
CA ASP A 407 11.73 4.35 -11.74
C ASP A 407 11.83 5.57 -10.85
N GLY A 408 12.05 6.74 -11.46
CA GLY A 408 12.20 7.96 -10.69
C GLY A 408 10.90 8.70 -10.45
N LEU A 409 10.31 9.19 -11.53
CA LEU A 409 9.22 10.17 -11.44
C LEU A 409 7.85 9.54 -11.16
N ALA A 410 7.59 8.33 -11.65
CA ALA A 410 6.34 7.63 -11.37
C ALA A 410 6.13 7.33 -9.87
N PRO A 411 7.07 6.72 -9.11
CA PRO A 411 6.89 6.48 -7.67
C PRO A 411 6.80 7.77 -6.87
N TRP A 412 7.41 8.86 -7.34
CA TRP A 412 7.21 10.17 -6.72
C TRP A 412 5.73 10.62 -6.86
N PHE A 413 5.17 10.54 -8.07
CA PHE A 413 3.77 10.92 -8.31
C PHE A 413 2.79 10.04 -7.52
N GLU A 414 3.09 8.74 -7.37
CA GLU A 414 2.28 7.80 -6.60
C GLU A 414 1.90 8.32 -5.21
N TRP A 415 2.86 8.92 -4.50
CA TRP A 415 2.64 9.48 -3.17
C TRP A 415 2.29 10.98 -3.19
N ALA A 416 3.07 11.79 -3.92
CA ALA A 416 2.99 13.24 -3.84
C ALA A 416 1.87 13.84 -4.71
N GLY A 417 1.48 13.15 -5.78
CA GLY A 417 0.54 13.65 -6.78
C GLY A 417 1.13 14.76 -7.67
N PRO A 418 0.27 15.63 -8.24
CA PRO A 418 0.66 16.67 -9.19
C PRO A 418 1.71 17.65 -8.68
N GLY A 419 2.59 18.09 -9.58
CA GLY A 419 3.62 19.09 -9.27
C GLY A 419 4.74 19.11 -10.34
N PRO A 420 5.88 19.78 -10.05
CA PRO A 420 6.95 19.97 -11.03
C PRO A 420 7.59 18.66 -11.51
N TRP A 421 7.47 17.58 -10.73
CA TRP A 421 7.95 16.26 -11.09
C TRP A 421 7.07 15.59 -12.16
N LEU A 422 5.73 15.80 -12.12
CA LEU A 422 4.82 15.37 -13.18
C LEU A 422 5.12 16.14 -14.48
N GLU A 423 5.33 17.45 -14.40
CA GLU A 423 5.68 18.28 -15.55
C GLU A 423 6.98 17.79 -16.20
N ARG A 424 8.01 17.47 -15.39
CA ARG A 424 9.27 16.90 -15.88
C ARG A 424 9.03 15.57 -16.59
N MET A 425 8.24 14.67 -16.00
CA MET A 425 7.95 13.36 -16.59
C MET A 425 7.20 13.49 -17.93
N GLN A 426 6.19 14.36 -18.01
CA GLN A 426 5.48 14.65 -19.27
C GLN A 426 6.44 15.18 -20.34
N ALA A 427 7.38 16.06 -19.97
CA ALA A 427 8.38 16.61 -20.88
C ALA A 427 9.34 15.53 -21.41
N LEU A 428 9.80 14.62 -20.55
CA LEU A 428 10.66 13.49 -20.93
C LEU A 428 9.94 12.58 -21.94
N VAL A 429 8.73 12.11 -21.60
CA VAL A 429 7.97 11.19 -22.45
C VAL A 429 7.62 11.83 -23.78
N ARG A 430 7.15 13.09 -23.79
CA ARG A 430 6.90 13.81 -25.05
C ARG A 430 8.18 13.97 -25.88
N GLY A 431 9.32 14.20 -25.24
CA GLY A 431 10.62 14.26 -25.91
C GLY A 431 11.04 12.93 -26.56
N VAL A 432 10.72 11.79 -25.94
CA VAL A 432 10.97 10.46 -26.52
C VAL A 432 10.16 10.26 -27.81
N TRP A 433 8.89 10.67 -27.79
CA TRP A 433 7.97 10.55 -28.92
C TRP A 433 8.12 11.66 -29.98
N ASP A 434 8.95 12.67 -29.74
CA ASP A 434 9.16 13.78 -30.68
C ASP A 434 9.76 13.28 -32.00
N GLY A 435 9.06 13.59 -33.11
CA GLY A 435 9.38 13.12 -34.46
C GLY A 435 8.99 11.67 -34.77
N VAL A 436 8.30 10.96 -33.87
CA VAL A 436 7.85 9.57 -34.07
C VAL A 436 6.40 9.54 -34.55
N GLU A 437 6.18 9.81 -35.84
CA GLU A 437 4.85 9.80 -36.44
C GLU A 437 4.31 8.38 -36.61
N THR A 438 5.14 7.47 -37.15
CA THR A 438 4.82 6.05 -37.39
C THR A 438 5.87 5.14 -36.76
N GLY A 439 5.47 3.95 -36.30
CA GLY A 439 6.38 3.00 -35.66
C GLY A 439 6.54 3.22 -34.15
N LEU A 440 7.66 2.73 -33.60
CA LEU A 440 7.98 2.77 -32.17
C LEU A 440 9.18 3.70 -31.91
N PRO A 441 9.28 4.31 -30.72
CA PRO A 441 10.37 5.24 -30.38
C PRO A 441 11.71 4.55 -30.08
N SER A 442 11.70 3.23 -29.88
CA SER A 442 12.88 2.40 -29.61
C SER A 442 12.66 0.98 -30.14
N GLU A 443 13.77 0.26 -30.35
CA GLU A 443 13.79 -1.18 -30.61
C GLU A 443 14.05 -2.01 -29.34
N ASP A 444 14.45 -1.33 -28.26
CA ASP A 444 14.79 -1.93 -26.98
C ASP A 444 13.53 -2.30 -26.19
N VAL A 445 13.41 -3.57 -25.77
CA VAL A 445 12.21 -4.10 -25.10
C VAL A 445 11.97 -3.45 -23.74
N GLU A 446 13.03 -3.08 -23.03
CA GLU A 446 12.98 -2.45 -21.72
C GLU A 446 12.40 -1.05 -21.84
N VAL A 447 12.95 -0.24 -22.75
CA VAL A 447 12.43 1.10 -23.08
C VAL A 447 10.96 1.05 -23.49
N LEU A 448 10.55 0.04 -24.27
CA LEU A 448 9.16 -0.11 -24.68
C LEU A 448 8.26 -0.52 -23.50
N GLY A 449 8.77 -1.34 -22.57
CA GLY A 449 8.11 -1.70 -21.32
C GLY A 449 7.88 -0.51 -20.39
N ASP A 450 8.91 0.32 -20.23
CA ASP A 450 8.84 1.57 -19.48
C ASP A 450 7.79 2.52 -20.03
N LEU A 451 7.84 2.73 -21.35
CA LEU A 451 6.90 3.63 -22.01
C LEU A 451 5.48 3.08 -21.98
N LEU A 452 5.28 1.75 -22.03
CA LEU A 452 3.95 1.14 -21.87
C LEU A 452 3.33 1.56 -20.53
N GLN A 453 4.08 1.40 -19.43
CA GLN A 453 3.62 1.74 -18.10
C GLN A 453 3.45 3.25 -17.91
N VAL A 454 4.49 4.04 -18.23
CA VAL A 454 4.46 5.49 -17.98
C VAL A 454 3.40 6.17 -18.85
N CYS A 455 3.24 5.79 -20.11
CA CYS A 455 2.18 6.36 -20.96
C CYS A 455 0.79 5.92 -20.46
N ALA A 456 0.62 4.66 -20.04
CA ALA A 456 -0.68 4.20 -19.52
C ALA A 456 -1.07 5.00 -18.27
N ARG A 457 -0.13 5.24 -17.36
CA ARG A 457 -0.34 6.01 -16.14
C ARG A 457 -0.55 7.50 -16.42
N LEU A 458 0.31 8.13 -17.24
CA LEU A 458 0.16 9.53 -17.64
C LEU A 458 -1.19 9.82 -18.27
N HIS A 459 -1.72 8.87 -19.03
CA HIS A 459 -3.05 8.98 -19.56
C HIS A 459 -4.11 9.16 -18.46
N TRP A 460 -4.12 8.27 -17.46
CA TRP A 460 -5.06 8.36 -16.33
C TRP A 460 -4.80 9.62 -15.49
N TRP A 461 -3.53 9.91 -15.18
CA TRP A 461 -3.13 11.04 -14.33
C TRP A 461 -3.45 12.41 -14.93
N THR A 462 -3.52 12.54 -16.26
CA THR A 462 -3.60 13.84 -16.94
C THR A 462 -4.80 13.98 -17.86
N GLY A 463 -5.39 12.87 -18.33
CA GLY A 463 -6.46 12.87 -19.33
C GLY A 463 -6.01 13.19 -20.75
N ASP A 464 -4.69 13.30 -21.01
CA ASP A 464 -4.12 13.55 -22.33
C ASP A 464 -4.19 12.26 -23.18
N GLU A 465 -4.93 12.34 -24.29
CA GLU A 465 -5.26 11.19 -25.13
C GLU A 465 -4.06 10.67 -25.93
N ARG A 466 -3.02 11.49 -26.12
CA ARG A 466 -1.80 11.06 -26.84
C ARG A 466 -1.14 9.89 -26.13
N TYR A 467 -1.10 9.91 -24.80
CA TYR A 467 -0.50 8.84 -24.03
C TYR A 467 -1.28 7.53 -24.18
N ALA A 468 -2.61 7.56 -24.26
CA ALA A 468 -3.40 6.37 -24.53
C ALA A 468 -3.11 5.80 -25.93
N GLU A 469 -3.02 6.67 -26.95
CA GLU A 469 -2.66 6.25 -28.30
C GLU A 469 -1.27 5.59 -28.34
N TRP A 470 -0.29 6.20 -27.67
CA TRP A 470 1.07 5.67 -27.57
C TRP A 470 1.10 4.33 -26.84
N THR A 471 0.43 4.20 -25.69
CA THR A 471 0.31 2.92 -24.97
C THR A 471 -0.30 1.83 -25.84
N LEU A 472 -1.41 2.12 -26.53
CA LEU A 472 -2.07 1.14 -27.39
C LEU A 472 -1.20 0.76 -28.59
N ARG A 473 -0.49 1.73 -29.19
CA ARG A 473 0.45 1.48 -30.29
C ARG A 473 1.62 0.59 -29.86
N LEU A 474 2.15 0.80 -28.66
CA LEU A 474 3.18 -0.06 -28.08
C LEU A 474 2.61 -1.48 -27.85
N ALA A 475 1.42 -1.60 -27.24
CA ALA A 475 0.81 -2.89 -26.94
C ALA A 475 0.44 -3.68 -28.20
N ASP A 476 -0.03 -3.00 -29.25
CA ASP A 476 -0.30 -3.59 -30.57
C ASP A 476 0.94 -4.32 -31.10
N ALA A 477 2.15 -3.76 -30.94
CA ALA A 477 3.37 -4.36 -31.43
C ALA A 477 3.66 -5.75 -30.81
N PHE A 478 3.30 -5.95 -29.54
CA PHE A 478 3.57 -7.18 -28.79
C PHE A 478 2.40 -8.16 -28.78
N LEU A 479 1.15 -7.69 -28.72
CA LEU A 479 -0.03 -8.53 -28.53
C LEU A 479 -0.79 -8.85 -29.82
N VAL A 480 -0.56 -8.08 -30.89
CA VAL A 480 -1.17 -8.32 -32.21
C VAL A 480 -0.11 -8.39 -33.31
N GLY A 481 0.98 -7.65 -33.16
CA GLY A 481 2.09 -7.55 -34.09
C GLY A 481 3.10 -8.70 -33.99
N GLU A 482 4.27 -8.44 -34.58
CA GLU A 482 5.32 -9.46 -34.79
C GLU A 482 6.26 -9.63 -33.58
N ARG A 483 6.21 -8.75 -32.57
CA ARG A 483 7.08 -8.83 -31.37
C ARG A 483 6.50 -9.77 -30.32
N ASP A 484 6.19 -11.00 -30.68
CA ASP A 484 5.67 -11.97 -29.72
C ASP A 484 6.72 -12.41 -28.71
N LEU A 485 6.50 -12.07 -27.44
CA LEU A 485 7.37 -12.50 -26.34
C LEU A 485 7.43 -14.03 -26.21
N LEU A 486 6.42 -14.76 -26.68
CA LEU A 486 6.42 -16.23 -26.67
C LEU A 486 7.24 -16.88 -27.81
N HIS A 487 7.65 -16.11 -28.81
CA HIS A 487 8.41 -16.61 -29.95
C HIS A 487 9.90 -16.26 -29.90
N GLY A 488 10.34 -15.44 -28.94
CA GLY A 488 11.73 -15.05 -28.75
C GLY A 488 12.63 -16.14 -28.16
N GLU A 489 13.95 -15.91 -28.19
CA GLU A 489 14.97 -16.82 -27.63
C GLU A 489 15.13 -16.67 -26.11
N LYS A 490 14.64 -15.56 -25.53
CA LYS A 490 14.72 -15.25 -24.11
C LYS A 490 13.51 -14.43 -23.69
N LEU A 491 12.85 -14.84 -22.61
CA LEU A 491 11.91 -13.99 -21.87
C LEU A 491 12.57 -13.63 -20.53
N ALA A 492 12.89 -12.35 -20.35
CA ALA A 492 13.41 -11.81 -19.10
C ALA A 492 12.27 -11.65 -18.09
N LEU A 493 12.51 -12.10 -16.86
CA LEU A 493 11.60 -11.93 -15.72
C LEU A 493 12.26 -11.14 -14.59
N ARG A 494 13.56 -10.87 -14.68
CA ARG A 494 14.29 -9.93 -13.83
C ARG A 494 14.11 -8.50 -14.33
N ASP A 495 14.31 -7.56 -13.41
CA ASP A 495 14.49 -6.14 -13.68
C ASP A 495 15.48 -5.87 -14.83
N HIS A 496 15.24 -4.78 -15.56
CA HIS A 496 15.82 -4.47 -16.87
C HIS A 496 15.44 -5.49 -17.96
N GLY A 497 14.14 -5.76 -18.06
CA GLY A 497 13.52 -6.51 -19.16
C GLY A 497 12.11 -7.04 -18.87
N CYS A 498 11.70 -7.13 -17.60
CA CYS A 498 10.39 -7.63 -17.19
C CYS A 498 9.26 -6.59 -17.30
N GLU A 499 9.61 -5.32 -17.45
CA GLU A 499 8.76 -4.13 -17.40
C GLU A 499 7.69 -4.17 -18.49
N VAL A 500 8.01 -4.81 -19.62
CA VAL A 500 7.06 -5.06 -20.70
C VAL A 500 5.87 -5.89 -20.25
N ILE A 501 6.05 -6.85 -19.33
CA ILE A 501 4.96 -7.73 -18.88
C ILE A 501 3.94 -6.92 -18.06
N GLY A 502 4.41 -6.13 -17.10
CA GLY A 502 3.58 -5.20 -16.34
C GLY A 502 2.93 -4.15 -17.25
N GLY A 503 3.71 -3.54 -18.15
CA GLY A 503 3.22 -2.56 -19.12
C GLY A 503 2.13 -3.08 -20.05
N LEU A 504 2.21 -4.33 -20.50
CA LEU A 504 1.17 -4.97 -21.30
C LEU A 504 -0.11 -5.22 -20.49
N ALA A 505 0.00 -5.53 -19.20
CA ALA A 505 -1.17 -5.64 -18.32
C ALA A 505 -1.85 -4.28 -18.09
N GLU A 506 -1.08 -3.21 -17.87
CA GLU A 506 -1.62 -1.85 -17.78
C GLU A 506 -2.29 -1.40 -19.09
N ALA A 507 -1.67 -1.69 -20.24
CA ALA A 507 -2.26 -1.41 -21.55
C ALA A 507 -3.54 -2.23 -21.81
N TYR A 508 -3.60 -3.46 -21.31
CA TYR A 508 -4.80 -4.30 -21.38
C TYR A 508 -5.95 -3.73 -20.55
N VAL A 509 -5.66 -3.17 -19.37
CA VAL A 509 -6.64 -2.44 -18.55
C VAL A 509 -7.11 -1.19 -19.27
N LEU A 510 -6.21 -0.41 -19.88
CA LEU A 510 -6.56 0.75 -20.69
C LEU A 510 -7.48 0.36 -21.86
N ALA A 511 -7.13 -0.69 -22.60
CA ALA A 511 -7.95 -1.21 -23.70
C ALA A 511 -9.34 -1.64 -23.21
N ALA A 512 -9.46 -2.30 -22.05
CA ALA A 512 -10.75 -2.70 -21.52
C ALA A 512 -11.72 -1.54 -21.28
N HIS A 513 -11.19 -0.34 -20.97
CA HIS A 513 -12.00 0.85 -20.70
C HIS A 513 -12.20 1.73 -21.94
N ARG A 514 -11.25 1.73 -22.89
CA ARG A 514 -11.29 2.64 -24.06
C ARG A 514 -11.60 1.96 -25.38
N ASP A 515 -11.14 0.73 -25.58
CA ASP A 515 -11.27 -0.01 -26.82
C ASP A 515 -11.53 -1.50 -26.52
N PRO A 516 -12.78 -1.87 -26.19
CA PRO A 516 -13.13 -3.25 -25.87
C PRO A 516 -12.81 -4.24 -26.99
N ALA A 517 -12.78 -3.79 -28.25
CA ALA A 517 -12.41 -4.64 -29.39
C ALA A 517 -10.91 -5.00 -29.35
N ARG A 518 -10.03 -4.03 -29.08
CA ARG A 518 -8.60 -4.31 -28.84
C ARG A 518 -8.38 -5.18 -27.63
N ARG A 519 -9.11 -4.95 -26.54
CA ARG A 519 -9.04 -5.82 -25.36
C ARG A 519 -9.29 -7.28 -25.73
N GLU A 520 -10.36 -7.57 -26.47
CA GLU A 520 -10.63 -8.95 -26.89
C GLU A 520 -9.57 -9.51 -27.86
N ALA A 521 -8.94 -8.67 -28.68
CA ALA A 521 -7.81 -9.08 -29.52
C ALA A 521 -6.53 -9.39 -28.71
N TYR A 522 -6.27 -8.63 -27.64
CA TYR A 522 -5.10 -8.77 -26.76
C TYR A 522 -5.19 -9.98 -25.84
N ARG A 523 -6.40 -10.29 -25.35
CA ARG A 523 -6.67 -11.29 -24.31
C ARG A 523 -5.96 -12.62 -24.54
N PRO A 524 -6.06 -13.29 -25.71
CA PRO A 524 -5.48 -14.63 -25.88
C PRO A 524 -3.97 -14.65 -25.70
N ARG A 525 -3.26 -13.63 -26.21
CA ARG A 525 -1.80 -13.58 -26.19
C ARG A 525 -1.25 -13.16 -24.84
N LEU A 526 -1.92 -12.23 -24.15
CA LEU A 526 -1.56 -11.87 -22.78
C LEU A 526 -1.76 -13.05 -21.81
N HIS A 527 -2.90 -13.75 -21.90
CA HIS A 527 -3.16 -14.93 -21.06
C HIS A 527 -2.15 -16.05 -21.35
N ALA A 528 -1.82 -16.30 -22.62
CA ALA A 528 -0.81 -17.29 -22.98
C ALA A 528 0.58 -16.94 -22.43
N LEU A 529 0.95 -15.65 -22.41
CA LEU A 529 2.20 -15.18 -21.82
C LEU A 529 2.27 -15.47 -20.32
N LEU A 530 1.24 -15.06 -19.57
CA LEU A 530 1.17 -15.27 -18.12
C LEU A 530 1.12 -16.77 -17.78
N ASP A 531 0.36 -17.56 -18.52
CA ASP A 531 0.29 -19.02 -18.34
C ASP A 531 1.65 -19.67 -18.57
N ARG A 532 2.39 -19.21 -19.58
CA ARG A 532 3.71 -19.76 -19.88
C ARG A 532 4.73 -19.45 -18.78
N ILE A 533 4.64 -18.28 -18.16
CA ILE A 533 5.46 -17.93 -17.00
C ILE A 533 5.13 -18.84 -15.80
N LEU A 534 3.86 -19.17 -15.55
CA LEU A 534 3.50 -20.10 -14.47
C LEU A 534 3.96 -21.54 -14.74
N GLU A 535 3.99 -21.94 -16.00
CA GLU A 535 4.39 -23.28 -16.41
C GLU A 535 5.91 -23.49 -16.32
N ALA A 536 6.71 -22.52 -16.80
CA ALA A 536 8.15 -22.71 -17.03
C ALA A 536 9.05 -21.62 -16.40
N GLY A 537 8.49 -20.50 -15.96
CA GLY A 537 9.26 -19.35 -15.48
C GLY A 537 9.58 -19.35 -13.99
N ARG A 538 9.22 -20.40 -13.23
CA ARG A 538 9.29 -20.44 -11.77
C ARG A 538 9.69 -21.79 -11.20
N ASP A 539 10.17 -21.80 -9.96
CA ASP A 539 10.44 -23.03 -9.19
C ASP A 539 9.22 -23.52 -8.37
N GLU A 540 9.38 -24.61 -7.59
CA GLU A 540 8.29 -25.15 -6.78
C GLU A 540 7.77 -24.20 -5.68
N ARG A 541 8.57 -23.21 -5.27
CA ARG A 541 8.17 -22.18 -4.29
C ARG A 541 7.39 -21.05 -4.97
N GLY A 542 7.40 -20.99 -6.30
CA GLY A 542 6.81 -19.93 -7.09
C GLY A 542 7.74 -18.73 -7.30
N LEU A 543 9.02 -18.81 -6.92
CA LEU A 543 9.99 -17.77 -7.24
C LEU A 543 10.34 -17.82 -8.73
N LEU A 544 10.39 -16.64 -9.36
CA LEU A 544 10.67 -16.52 -10.78
C LEU A 544 12.18 -16.64 -11.06
N PHE A 545 12.55 -17.32 -12.15
CA PHE A 545 13.93 -17.32 -12.66
C PHE A 545 14.28 -15.96 -13.27
N ASP A 546 15.57 -15.62 -13.41
CA ASP A 546 15.95 -14.37 -14.11
C ASP A 546 15.41 -14.33 -15.56
N ALA A 547 15.43 -15.48 -16.24
CA ALA A 547 14.90 -15.65 -17.58
C ALA A 547 14.69 -17.13 -17.92
N PHE A 548 13.90 -17.39 -18.96
CA PHE A 548 13.78 -18.70 -19.58
C PHE A 548 13.54 -18.58 -21.09
N GLU A 549 13.80 -19.66 -21.84
CA GLU A 549 13.44 -19.75 -23.27
C GLU A 549 11.95 -20.14 -23.39
N PRO A 550 11.08 -19.29 -23.95
CA PRO A 550 9.64 -19.52 -23.96
C PRO A 550 9.21 -20.82 -24.67
N ARG A 551 9.88 -21.22 -25.75
CA ARG A 551 9.45 -22.38 -26.55
C ARG A 551 9.78 -23.72 -25.86
N SER A 552 11.01 -23.91 -25.40
CA SER A 552 11.38 -25.15 -24.70
C SER A 552 10.99 -25.15 -23.23
N GLY A 553 10.89 -23.97 -22.60
CA GLY A 553 10.75 -23.84 -21.15
C GLY A 553 12.08 -24.00 -20.41
N ALA A 554 13.20 -24.05 -21.14
CA ALA A 554 14.51 -24.17 -20.54
C ALA A 554 14.86 -22.89 -19.76
N ARG A 555 15.18 -23.04 -18.48
CA ARG A 555 15.72 -21.96 -17.65
C ARG A 555 17.02 -21.42 -18.26
N ILE A 556 17.17 -20.09 -18.27
CA ILE A 556 18.39 -19.41 -18.68
C ILE A 556 19.05 -18.81 -17.44
N GLY A 557 20.32 -19.19 -17.18
CA GLY A 557 21.05 -18.75 -15.99
C GLY A 557 20.70 -19.52 -14.72
N THR A 558 21.33 -19.14 -13.61
CA THR A 558 21.21 -19.83 -12.31
C THR A 558 20.60 -18.98 -11.21
N GLY A 559 20.25 -17.71 -11.49
CA GLY A 559 19.66 -16.79 -10.53
C GLY A 559 18.13 -16.78 -10.55
N TRP A 560 17.56 -16.13 -9.54
CA TRP A 560 16.15 -15.83 -9.40
C TRP A 560 15.96 -14.32 -9.45
N SER A 561 14.82 -13.91 -9.98
CA SER A 561 14.42 -12.52 -10.06
C SER A 561 14.12 -11.98 -8.66
N ASP A 562 14.91 -10.99 -8.22
CA ASP A 562 14.65 -10.14 -7.06
C ASP A 562 13.37 -9.31 -7.24
N GLY A 563 13.13 -8.81 -8.46
CA GLY A 563 11.88 -8.14 -8.85
C GLY A 563 10.68 -9.06 -9.14
N TYR A 564 10.59 -10.26 -8.54
CA TYR A 564 9.53 -11.23 -8.89
C TYR A 564 8.10 -10.69 -8.75
N GLY A 565 7.88 -9.73 -7.84
CA GLY A 565 6.60 -9.08 -7.63
C GLY A 565 6.17 -8.21 -8.81
N TYR A 566 7.11 -7.64 -9.55
CA TYR A 566 6.85 -6.78 -10.71
C TYR A 566 6.13 -7.54 -11.82
N VAL A 567 6.47 -8.81 -11.99
CA VAL A 567 5.78 -9.71 -12.91
C VAL A 567 4.44 -10.15 -12.32
N TYR A 568 4.39 -10.51 -11.03
CA TYR A 568 3.14 -10.91 -10.37
C TYR A 568 2.09 -9.78 -10.25
N ASP A 569 2.49 -8.52 -10.35
CA ASP A 569 1.55 -7.40 -10.49
C ASP A 569 0.67 -7.57 -11.74
N ALA A 570 1.24 -8.00 -12.87
CA ALA A 570 0.48 -8.30 -14.09
C ALA A 570 -0.56 -9.43 -13.89
N PHE A 571 -0.21 -10.43 -13.06
CA PHE A 571 -1.12 -11.50 -12.70
C PHE A 571 -2.32 -10.99 -11.91
N LEU A 572 -2.09 -10.13 -10.92
CA LEU A 572 -3.17 -9.52 -10.13
C LEU A 572 -4.04 -8.61 -10.98
N CYS A 573 -3.46 -7.83 -11.90
CA CYS A 573 -4.21 -6.99 -12.84
C CYS A 573 -5.20 -7.81 -13.67
N VAL A 574 -4.73 -8.89 -14.30
CA VAL A 574 -5.57 -9.74 -15.15
C VAL A 574 -6.54 -10.56 -14.30
N ALA A 575 -6.14 -11.02 -13.11
CA ALA A 575 -7.03 -11.72 -12.18
C ALA A 575 -8.23 -10.85 -11.79
N GLU A 576 -7.99 -9.57 -11.49
CA GLU A 576 -9.04 -8.63 -11.10
C GLU A 576 -9.97 -8.30 -12.28
N LEU A 577 -9.39 -8.05 -13.45
CA LEU A 577 -10.15 -7.61 -14.63
C LEU A 577 -10.96 -8.74 -15.30
N ASP A 578 -10.41 -9.96 -15.31
CA ASP A 578 -10.99 -11.11 -16.01
C ASP A 578 -11.52 -12.21 -15.08
N GLY A 579 -11.32 -12.10 -13.76
CA GLY A 579 -11.80 -13.08 -12.78
C GLY A 579 -11.02 -14.41 -12.78
N VAL A 580 -9.73 -14.39 -13.15
CA VAL A 580 -8.91 -15.60 -13.29
C VAL A 580 -8.28 -16.01 -11.96
N ALA A 581 -8.96 -16.88 -11.20
CA ALA A 581 -8.56 -17.27 -9.83
C ALA A 581 -7.12 -17.82 -9.71
N ARG A 582 -6.66 -18.66 -10.67
CA ARG A 582 -5.32 -19.27 -10.65
C ARG A 582 -4.17 -18.26 -10.59
N TYR A 583 -4.36 -17.04 -11.09
CA TYR A 583 -3.35 -15.99 -11.06
C TYR A 583 -3.20 -15.42 -9.64
N ARG A 584 -4.31 -15.22 -8.93
CA ARG A 584 -4.30 -14.84 -7.52
C ARG A 584 -3.76 -15.96 -6.63
N GLU A 585 -4.07 -17.23 -6.96
CA GLU A 585 -3.51 -18.40 -6.26
C GLU A 585 -1.98 -18.51 -6.43
N ALA A 586 -1.45 -18.20 -7.61
CA ALA A 586 0.00 -18.19 -7.84
C ALA A 586 0.71 -17.14 -6.97
N VAL A 587 0.10 -15.98 -6.78
CA VAL A 587 0.60 -14.93 -5.88
C VAL A 587 0.56 -15.38 -4.43
N ALA A 588 -0.56 -15.98 -3.98
CA ALA A 588 -0.65 -16.55 -2.64
C ALA A 588 0.42 -17.62 -2.40
N HIS A 589 0.68 -18.45 -3.42
CA HIS A 589 1.68 -19.52 -3.35
C HIS A 589 3.09 -18.96 -3.11
N VAL A 590 3.55 -17.98 -3.90
CA VAL A 590 4.90 -17.42 -3.71
C VAL A 590 5.05 -16.75 -2.34
N LEU A 591 4.05 -15.97 -1.90
CA LEU A 591 4.06 -15.32 -0.59
C LEU A 591 4.15 -16.32 0.56
N ALA A 592 3.43 -17.44 0.48
CA ALA A 592 3.41 -18.48 1.53
C ALA A 592 4.76 -19.20 1.71
N HIS A 593 5.61 -19.19 0.67
CA HIS A 593 6.92 -19.84 0.65
C HIS A 593 8.09 -18.87 0.87
N LEU A 594 7.85 -17.55 0.94
CA LEU A 594 8.91 -16.58 1.22
C LEU A 594 9.62 -16.84 2.55
N GLY A 595 8.92 -17.39 3.55
CA GLY A 595 9.51 -17.71 4.86
C GLY A 595 10.81 -18.55 4.77
N ASP A 596 10.94 -19.38 3.73
CA ASP A 596 12.07 -20.28 3.47
C ASP A 596 13.18 -19.63 2.61
N VAL A 597 12.97 -18.41 2.12
CA VAL A 597 13.87 -17.66 1.25
C VAL A 597 14.71 -16.70 2.11
N SER A 598 15.98 -16.51 1.80
CA SER A 598 16.84 -15.47 2.41
C SER A 598 17.49 -14.68 1.30
N CYS A 599 17.36 -13.35 1.29
CA CYS A 599 17.91 -12.54 0.19
C CYS A 599 19.42 -12.69 0.12
N ALA A 600 20.11 -12.64 1.27
CA ALA A 600 21.57 -12.80 1.34
C ALA A 600 22.09 -14.14 0.79
N LYS A 601 21.25 -15.18 0.72
CA LYS A 601 21.63 -16.53 0.25
C LYS A 601 21.05 -16.89 -1.12
N THR A 602 20.09 -16.14 -1.61
CA THR A 602 19.40 -16.44 -2.87
C THR A 602 20.18 -15.84 -4.03
N PRO A 603 20.71 -16.64 -4.96
CA PRO A 603 21.41 -16.11 -6.13
C PRO A 603 20.50 -15.16 -6.92
N GLY A 604 20.94 -13.92 -7.07
CA GLY A 604 20.16 -12.86 -7.69
C GLY A 604 19.66 -11.80 -6.71
N PHE A 605 19.50 -12.11 -5.42
CA PHE A 605 18.97 -11.16 -4.40
C PHE A 605 20.09 -10.48 -3.59
N GLY A 606 21.35 -10.67 -3.99
CA GLY A 606 22.50 -10.17 -3.23
C GLY A 606 22.70 -8.66 -3.39
N GLY A 607 23.36 -8.05 -2.40
CA GLY A 607 23.56 -6.59 -2.34
C GLY A 607 22.34 -5.88 -1.74
N ALA A 608 22.46 -4.58 -1.47
CA ALA A 608 21.37 -3.80 -0.88
C ALA A 608 20.17 -3.62 -1.83
N ASP A 609 20.45 -3.47 -3.11
CA ASP A 609 19.48 -3.25 -4.19
C ASP A 609 18.57 -4.47 -4.42
N GLY A 610 19.15 -5.65 -4.69
CA GLY A 610 18.36 -6.88 -4.81
C GLY A 610 17.60 -7.27 -3.52
N HIS A 611 18.08 -6.83 -2.35
CA HIS A 611 17.35 -6.97 -1.09
C HIS A 611 16.10 -6.07 -1.06
N ALA A 612 16.26 -4.83 -1.51
CA ALA A 612 15.20 -3.84 -1.64
C ALA A 612 14.10 -4.32 -2.59
N ASP A 613 14.46 -4.72 -3.81
CA ASP A 613 13.50 -5.16 -4.84
C ASP A 613 12.69 -6.38 -4.41
N ALA A 614 13.33 -7.33 -3.73
CA ALA A 614 12.66 -8.52 -3.21
C ALA A 614 11.68 -8.20 -2.08
N ILE A 615 11.99 -7.21 -1.22
CA ILE A 615 11.08 -6.73 -0.18
C ILE A 615 9.90 -5.97 -0.80
N GLU A 616 10.16 -5.09 -1.76
CA GLU A 616 9.13 -4.31 -2.44
C GLU A 616 8.17 -5.21 -3.24
N SER A 617 8.72 -6.21 -3.91
CA SER A 617 7.97 -7.29 -4.55
C SER A 617 6.99 -7.95 -3.58
N ALA A 618 7.43 -8.32 -2.37
CA ALA A 618 6.57 -8.90 -1.36
C ALA A 618 5.51 -7.89 -0.87
N LEU A 619 5.89 -6.64 -0.62
CA LEU A 619 4.99 -5.59 -0.12
C LEU A 619 3.84 -5.29 -1.09
N ASN A 620 4.13 -5.16 -2.38
CA ASN A 620 3.13 -4.87 -3.42
C ASN A 620 2.05 -5.97 -3.49
N LEU A 621 2.49 -7.23 -3.39
CA LEU A 621 1.59 -8.38 -3.40
C LEU A 621 0.83 -8.53 -2.07
N LEU A 622 1.49 -8.32 -0.93
CA LEU A 622 0.92 -8.45 0.42
C LEU A 622 -0.27 -7.51 0.64
N ALA A 623 -0.25 -6.32 0.03
CA ALA A 623 -1.35 -5.35 0.12
C ALA A 623 -2.68 -5.89 -0.45
N ARG A 624 -2.62 -6.89 -1.34
CA ARG A 624 -3.79 -7.47 -2.04
C ARG A 624 -4.03 -8.93 -1.68
N VAL A 625 -2.99 -9.64 -1.26
CA VAL A 625 -3.03 -11.04 -0.83
C VAL A 625 -2.32 -11.15 0.53
N PRO A 626 -3.05 -10.99 1.65
CA PRO A 626 -2.46 -11.05 2.98
C PRO A 626 -1.89 -12.44 3.28
N GLU A 627 -0.62 -12.49 3.67
CA GLU A 627 0.08 -13.73 4.05
C GLU A 627 1.02 -13.46 5.24
N PRO A 628 0.70 -13.96 6.45
CA PRO A 628 1.50 -13.71 7.66
C PRO A 628 2.97 -14.14 7.56
N ARG A 629 3.29 -15.21 6.82
CA ARG A 629 4.67 -15.66 6.64
C ARG A 629 5.49 -14.67 5.80
N ALA A 630 4.89 -14.12 4.76
CA ALA A 630 5.50 -13.05 3.96
C ALA A 630 5.69 -11.78 4.79
N ALA A 631 4.72 -11.42 5.64
CA ALA A 631 4.85 -10.29 6.54
C ALA A 631 6.05 -10.44 7.50
N ALA A 632 6.20 -11.61 8.14
CA ALA A 632 7.33 -11.91 9.01
C ALA A 632 8.67 -11.95 8.24
N TRP A 633 8.63 -12.43 6.99
CA TRP A 633 9.79 -12.43 6.10
C TRP A 633 10.27 -10.99 5.79
N ILE A 634 9.36 -10.10 5.38
CA ILE A 634 9.68 -8.68 5.11
C ILE A 634 10.34 -8.03 6.33
N GLU A 635 9.81 -8.26 7.53
CA GLU A 635 10.37 -7.68 8.76
C GLU A 635 11.80 -8.14 9.04
N ARG A 636 12.09 -9.42 8.79
CA ARG A 636 13.42 -10.01 8.95
C ARG A 636 14.39 -9.43 7.92
N GLU A 637 14.03 -9.50 6.63
CA GLU A 637 14.88 -9.04 5.54
C GLU A 637 15.12 -7.52 5.60
N MET A 638 14.11 -6.72 5.98
CA MET A 638 14.30 -5.28 6.21
C MET A 638 15.29 -5.01 7.34
N GLY A 639 15.35 -5.88 8.36
CA GLY A 639 16.35 -5.82 9.41
C GLY A 639 17.77 -6.03 8.88
N GLU A 640 17.95 -6.99 7.97
CA GLU A 640 19.24 -7.24 7.29
C GLU A 640 19.63 -6.08 6.38
N LEU A 641 18.70 -5.57 5.56
CA LEU A 641 18.92 -4.40 4.70
C LEU A 641 19.33 -3.16 5.52
N CYS A 642 18.65 -2.91 6.65
CA CYS A 642 19.03 -1.81 7.54
C CYS A 642 20.47 -1.94 8.08
N ALA A 643 20.95 -3.16 8.29
CA ALA A 643 22.29 -3.41 8.81
C ALA A 643 23.40 -3.17 7.76
N LEU A 644 23.05 -3.06 6.48
CA LEU A 644 24.01 -2.72 5.41
C LEU A 644 24.39 -1.23 5.41
N GLN A 645 23.59 -0.35 6.04
CA GLN A 645 23.89 1.09 6.08
C GLN A 645 25.09 1.39 6.99
N ARG A 646 26.09 2.07 6.43
CA ARG A 646 27.32 2.47 7.10
C ARG A 646 27.09 3.61 8.11
N GLU A 647 28.12 3.94 8.90
CA GLU A 647 28.07 5.04 9.88
C GLU A 647 27.92 6.43 9.23
N ASP A 648 28.39 6.62 8.00
CA ASP A 648 28.23 7.87 7.23
C ASP A 648 26.85 8.02 6.57
N GLY A 649 25.99 6.98 6.64
CA GLY A 649 24.65 6.97 6.05
C GLY A 649 24.59 6.45 4.62
N VAL A 650 25.74 6.25 3.97
CA VAL A 650 25.88 5.54 2.69
C VAL A 650 25.61 4.05 2.91
N ILE A 651 25.10 3.35 1.91
CA ILE A 651 24.88 1.90 1.98
C ILE A 651 26.04 1.22 1.24
N GLU A 652 26.01 1.20 -0.10
CA GLU A 652 27.06 0.63 -0.93
C GLU A 652 27.89 1.71 -1.66
N GLY A 653 27.29 2.89 -1.87
CA GLY A 653 27.96 4.05 -2.47
C GLY A 653 27.80 4.14 -3.99
N TRP A 654 26.71 3.60 -4.51
CA TRP A 654 26.24 3.77 -5.89
C TRP A 654 24.74 4.02 -5.89
N TYR A 655 24.19 4.48 -7.01
CA TYR A 655 22.83 4.99 -7.14
C TYR A 655 21.73 4.07 -6.55
N GLY A 656 21.88 2.74 -6.60
CA GLY A 656 20.95 1.77 -6.01
C GLY A 656 20.75 1.89 -4.48
N ASP A 657 21.60 2.66 -3.79
CA ASP A 657 21.35 3.06 -2.40
C ASP A 657 19.96 3.71 -2.22
N GLY A 658 19.44 4.39 -3.24
CA GLY A 658 18.13 5.04 -3.16
C GLY A 658 16.95 4.07 -3.15
N ASN A 659 17.05 2.91 -3.83
CA ASN A 659 16.03 1.86 -3.78
C ASN A 659 15.84 1.37 -2.34
N SER A 660 16.94 1.19 -1.60
CA SER A 660 16.88 0.87 -0.17
C SER A 660 16.14 1.92 0.66
N ALA A 661 16.30 3.22 0.32
CA ALA A 661 15.59 4.31 0.99
C ALA A 661 14.10 4.30 0.66
N ARG A 662 13.73 4.03 -0.60
CA ARG A 662 12.33 3.86 -1.02
C ARG A 662 11.67 2.68 -0.28
N THR A 663 12.30 1.51 -0.28
CA THR A 663 11.81 0.32 0.40
C THR A 663 11.57 0.59 1.88
N ALA A 664 12.50 1.29 2.54
CA ALA A 664 12.34 1.68 3.94
C ALA A 664 11.11 2.57 4.15
N LEU A 665 10.85 3.54 3.26
CA LEU A 665 9.65 4.36 3.33
C LEU A 665 8.37 3.54 3.13
N MET A 666 8.37 2.57 2.20
CA MET A 666 7.25 1.65 1.99
C MET A 666 6.96 0.79 3.22
N VAL A 667 7.99 0.22 3.87
CA VAL A 667 7.83 -0.56 5.12
C VAL A 667 7.35 0.34 6.26
N ALA A 668 7.86 1.56 6.37
CA ALA A 668 7.42 2.51 7.39
C ALA A 668 5.90 2.81 7.23
N LEU A 669 5.46 3.10 6.01
CA LEU A 669 4.05 3.34 5.70
C LEU A 669 3.19 2.09 5.90
N TRP A 670 3.68 0.89 5.58
CA TRP A 670 2.97 -0.35 5.91
C TRP A 670 2.73 -0.47 7.43
N LYS A 671 3.76 -0.23 8.24
CA LYS A 671 3.67 -0.34 9.71
C LYS A 671 2.94 0.82 10.40
N THR A 672 2.71 1.93 9.69
CA THR A 672 1.77 2.98 10.13
C THR A 672 0.43 2.93 9.42
N GLN A 673 0.19 1.90 8.61
CA GLN A 673 -1.02 1.72 7.80
C GLN A 673 -1.32 2.94 6.91
N GLY A 674 -0.29 3.58 6.35
CA GLY A 674 -0.39 4.74 5.47
C GLY A 674 -0.46 6.09 6.20
N VAL A 675 -0.49 6.10 7.54
CA VAL A 675 -0.52 7.35 8.31
C VAL A 675 0.89 7.90 8.49
N ALA A 676 1.13 9.12 8.01
CA ALA A 676 2.42 9.81 8.09
C ALA A 676 2.31 11.10 8.93
N PRO A 677 2.98 11.18 10.10
CA PRO A 677 3.14 12.45 10.80
C PRO A 677 3.86 13.52 9.97
N GLU A 678 3.44 14.78 10.06
CA GLU A 678 4.07 15.92 9.40
C GLU A 678 4.25 17.08 10.41
N PRO A 679 5.49 17.48 10.76
CA PRO A 679 6.76 16.83 10.40
C PRO A 679 6.95 15.51 11.16
N TRP A 680 7.76 14.60 10.60
CA TRP A 680 8.14 13.32 11.20
C TRP A 680 9.60 13.35 11.67
N PRO A 681 9.90 13.97 12.82
CA PRO A 681 11.27 14.02 13.33
C PRO A 681 11.72 12.65 13.83
N GLU A 682 13.03 12.47 13.98
CA GLU A 682 13.63 11.20 14.40
C GLU A 682 13.21 10.75 15.80
N ASP A 683 12.84 11.68 16.67
CA ASP A 683 12.43 11.38 18.04
C ASP A 683 10.93 11.05 18.18
N LEU A 684 10.15 11.21 17.11
CA LEU A 684 8.74 10.87 17.05
C LEU A 684 8.58 9.42 16.59
N THR A 685 8.31 8.52 17.53
CA THR A 685 7.89 7.16 17.22
C THR A 685 6.40 7.16 16.85
N SER A 686 6.06 6.45 15.78
CA SER A 686 4.68 6.23 15.35
C SER A 686 4.51 4.81 14.85
N ALA A 687 3.37 4.20 15.16
CA ALA A 687 2.99 2.87 14.71
C ALA A 687 1.48 2.76 14.61
N ALA A 688 1.02 1.81 13.81
CA ALA A 688 -0.38 1.47 13.74
C ALA A 688 -0.61 -0.04 13.70
N VAL A 689 -1.82 -0.45 14.07
CA VAL A 689 -2.32 -1.81 13.90
C VAL A 689 -3.80 -1.78 13.54
N ARG A 690 -4.21 -2.70 12.68
CA ARG A 690 -5.62 -3.01 12.42
C ARG A 690 -6.16 -3.89 13.54
N ALA A 691 -7.18 -3.43 14.25
CA ALA A 691 -7.93 -4.29 15.16
C ALA A 691 -8.83 -5.25 14.37
N GLU A 692 -9.31 -6.32 15.03
CA GLU A 692 -10.19 -7.33 14.43
C GLU A 692 -11.51 -6.75 13.91
N ASP A 693 -11.99 -5.66 14.52
CA ASP A 693 -13.20 -4.94 14.09
C ASP A 693 -12.97 -4.00 12.89
N GLY A 694 -11.75 -4.02 12.32
CA GLY A 694 -11.33 -3.16 11.22
C GLY A 694 -10.91 -1.75 11.66
N SER A 695 -11.06 -1.38 12.94
CA SER A 695 -10.61 -0.08 13.42
C SER A 695 -9.08 0.05 13.36
N LEU A 696 -8.61 1.27 13.10
CA LEU A 696 -7.20 1.59 13.11
C LEU A 696 -6.81 2.09 14.51
N ILE A 697 -5.85 1.42 15.14
CA ILE A 697 -5.24 1.88 16.39
C ILE A 697 -3.88 2.48 16.05
N LEU A 698 -3.68 3.74 16.41
CA LEU A 698 -2.46 4.51 16.19
C LEU A 698 -1.81 4.83 17.54
N GLU A 699 -0.50 4.65 17.63
CA GLU A 699 0.30 5.12 18.76
C GLU A 699 1.33 6.13 18.28
N LEU A 700 1.45 7.25 18.99
CA LEU A 700 2.51 8.22 18.81
C LEU A 700 3.17 8.55 20.14
N ARG A 701 4.48 8.71 20.12
CA ARG A 701 5.26 9.17 21.27
C ARG A 701 6.45 9.99 20.80
N SER A 702 6.70 11.12 21.44
CA SER A 702 7.84 12.00 21.15
C SER A 702 8.62 12.24 22.42
N THR A 703 9.94 12.32 22.32
CA THR A 703 10.76 12.72 23.48
C THR A 703 10.74 14.22 23.72
N TRP A 704 10.48 15.01 22.67
CA TRP A 704 10.29 16.45 22.71
C TRP A 704 8.82 16.85 22.60
N ALA A 705 8.53 18.13 22.82
CA ALA A 705 7.21 18.66 22.50
C ALA A 705 7.05 18.65 20.98
N TRP A 706 5.98 18.03 20.49
CA TRP A 706 5.69 17.93 19.06
C TRP A 706 4.34 18.55 18.75
N ARG A 707 4.25 19.29 17.64
CA ARG A 707 3.00 19.82 17.11
C ARG A 707 3.04 19.65 15.60
N GLY A 708 2.03 18.98 15.06
CA GLY A 708 1.96 18.70 13.65
C GLY A 708 0.60 18.16 13.23
N VAL A 709 0.60 17.47 12.12
CA VAL A 709 -0.58 16.87 11.50
C VAL A 709 -0.31 15.39 11.28
N LEU A 710 -1.28 14.54 11.55
CA LEU A 710 -1.28 13.16 11.05
C LEU A 710 -1.90 13.18 9.66
N ARG A 711 -1.10 12.90 8.63
CA ARG A 711 -1.57 12.73 7.26
C ARG A 711 -2.06 11.30 7.11
N PHE A 712 -3.37 11.10 7.09
CA PHE A 712 -3.96 9.80 6.76
C PHE A 712 -3.95 9.62 5.24
N ASP A 713 -3.72 8.40 4.78
CA ASP A 713 -3.84 8.10 3.36
C ASP A 713 -5.29 8.24 2.90
N ARG A 714 -5.46 8.45 1.59
CA ARG A 714 -6.75 8.48 0.89
C ARG A 714 -6.71 7.47 -0.26
N PRO A 715 -7.85 7.12 -0.87
CA PRO A 715 -7.84 6.29 -2.09
C PRO A 715 -7.14 7.04 -3.25
N ARG A 716 -5.81 7.09 -3.26
CA ARG A 716 -4.97 7.84 -4.19
C ARG A 716 -5.17 7.37 -5.63
N HIS A 717 -5.33 6.06 -5.84
CA HIS A 717 -5.63 5.47 -7.14
C HIS A 717 -6.85 6.15 -7.80
N ARG A 718 -7.88 6.48 -7.02
CA ARG A 718 -9.09 7.14 -7.49
C ARG A 718 -8.98 8.65 -7.44
N ASP A 719 -8.65 9.19 -6.27
CA ASP A 719 -8.76 10.62 -5.95
C ASP A 719 -7.61 11.46 -6.52
N VAL A 720 -6.50 10.84 -6.93
CA VAL A 720 -5.29 11.53 -7.46
C VAL A 720 -4.90 10.99 -8.83
N GLN A 721 -5.00 9.68 -9.02
CA GLN A 721 -4.47 9.01 -10.20
C GLN A 721 -5.55 8.70 -11.24
N HIS A 722 -6.84 8.84 -10.89
CA HIS A 722 -7.97 8.57 -11.79
C HIS A 722 -7.91 7.18 -12.44
N LEU A 723 -7.31 6.20 -11.75
CA LEU A 723 -7.31 4.81 -12.18
C LEU A 723 -8.71 4.19 -11.99
N PRO A 724 -9.11 3.26 -12.87
CA PRO A 724 -10.42 2.62 -12.78
C PRO A 724 -10.60 1.76 -11.52
N PHE A 725 -9.50 1.25 -10.95
CA PHE A 725 -9.42 0.52 -9.69
C PHE A 725 -7.97 0.54 -9.18
N ASP A 726 -7.72 0.06 -7.95
CA ASP A 726 -6.37 0.00 -7.37
C ASP A 726 -5.49 -1.10 -8.00
N LEU A 727 -4.99 -0.79 -9.19
CA LEU A 727 -4.19 -1.66 -10.05
C LEU A 727 -2.85 -2.05 -9.41
N ALA A 728 -2.54 -3.35 -9.32
CA ALA A 728 -1.20 -3.79 -8.91
C ALA A 728 -0.17 -3.40 -9.97
N ARG A 729 0.92 -2.72 -9.60
CA ARG A 729 1.91 -2.22 -10.57
C ARG A 729 3.27 -1.95 -9.91
N ILE A 730 4.33 -2.10 -10.68
CA ILE A 730 5.70 -1.76 -10.27
C ILE A 730 5.82 -0.27 -9.92
N ASN A 731 6.70 0.05 -8.98
CA ASN A 731 6.96 1.40 -8.47
C ASN A 731 5.76 2.09 -7.80
N GLN A 732 4.75 1.34 -7.36
CA GLN A 732 3.63 1.88 -6.58
C GLN A 732 3.97 2.06 -5.09
N PHE A 733 3.23 2.94 -4.42
CA PHE A 733 3.14 2.95 -2.95
C PHE A 733 1.78 2.36 -2.53
N PRO A 734 1.73 1.13 -1.97
CA PRO A 734 0.47 0.49 -1.63
C PRO A 734 -0.40 1.30 -0.68
N GLU A 735 -1.71 1.26 -0.91
CA GLU A 735 -2.73 1.85 -0.04
C GLU A 735 -3.08 0.88 1.09
N TRP A 736 -2.82 1.28 2.34
CA TRP A 736 -3.09 0.43 3.52
C TRP A 736 -4.43 0.80 4.18
N PHE A 737 -4.46 1.84 5.01
CA PHE A 737 -5.70 2.47 5.49
C PHE A 737 -5.95 3.77 4.76
N THR A 738 -7.02 3.77 3.98
CA THR A 738 -7.49 4.95 3.29
C THR A 738 -8.72 5.49 4.00
N ALA A 739 -8.67 6.77 4.37
CA ALA A 739 -9.85 7.48 4.84
C ALA A 739 -10.66 7.91 3.60
N GLU A 740 -11.84 7.35 3.44
CA GLU A 740 -12.75 7.64 2.34
C GLU A 740 -13.47 8.96 2.59
N ARG A 741 -13.39 9.88 1.63
CA ARG A 741 -13.90 11.26 1.76
C ARG A 741 -15.34 11.34 2.30
N HIS A 742 -16.19 10.44 1.81
CA HIS A 742 -17.64 10.41 2.04
C HIS A 742 -18.05 9.56 3.26
N LEU A 743 -17.09 8.88 3.89
CA LEU A 743 -17.31 8.15 5.14
C LEU A 743 -17.11 9.09 6.34
N ARG A 744 -17.73 8.73 7.46
CA ARG A 744 -17.58 9.37 8.76
C ARG A 744 -16.83 8.43 9.68
N TYR A 745 -15.91 9.00 10.44
CA TYR A 745 -14.99 8.29 11.31
C TYR A 745 -15.11 8.83 12.73
N ALA A 746 -15.36 7.94 13.68
CA ALA A 746 -15.15 8.24 15.09
C ALA A 746 -13.65 8.15 15.39
N VAL A 747 -13.10 9.24 15.90
CA VAL A 747 -11.72 9.32 16.40
C VAL A 747 -11.79 9.45 17.91
N ARG A 748 -11.31 8.43 18.62
CA ARG A 748 -11.34 8.35 20.07
C ARG A 748 -9.92 8.34 20.64
N GLY A 749 -9.65 9.23 21.58
CA GLY A 749 -8.44 9.13 22.41
C GLY A 749 -8.57 7.96 23.38
N MET A 750 -7.61 7.03 23.39
CA MET A 750 -7.64 5.85 24.26
C MET A 750 -7.03 6.10 25.65
N ASP A 751 -6.44 7.26 25.87
CA ASP A 751 -5.87 7.66 27.17
C ASP A 751 -6.97 8.18 28.12
N GLU A 752 -6.70 8.23 29.43
CA GLU A 752 -7.66 8.72 30.43
C GLU A 752 -8.17 10.14 30.10
N GLY A 753 -9.50 10.29 29.97
CA GLY A 753 -10.16 11.55 29.61
C GLY A 753 -10.26 11.83 28.10
N GLY A 754 -9.89 10.89 27.23
CA GLY A 754 -10.03 11.01 25.78
C GLY A 754 -11.50 11.08 25.32
N GLY A 755 -11.89 12.20 24.74
CA GLY A 755 -13.19 12.35 24.07
C GLY A 755 -13.24 11.61 22.73
N GLU A 756 -14.43 11.20 22.31
CA GLU A 756 -14.72 10.75 20.95
C GLU A 756 -15.21 11.94 20.13
N ARG A 757 -14.71 12.07 18.91
CA ARG A 757 -15.19 13.05 17.93
C ARG A 757 -15.48 12.35 16.61
N GLU A 758 -16.55 12.75 15.95
CA GLU A 758 -16.86 12.28 14.61
C GLU A 758 -16.33 13.28 13.58
N LEU A 759 -15.62 12.78 12.56
CA LEU A 759 -15.04 13.54 11.48
C LEU A 759 -15.44 12.93 10.14
N SER A 760 -15.61 13.75 9.10
CA SER A 760 -15.62 13.21 7.73
C SER A 760 -14.24 12.67 7.36
N GLY A 761 -14.15 11.77 6.39
CA GLY A 761 -12.87 11.30 5.86
C GLY A 761 -11.98 12.45 5.37
N ALA A 762 -12.58 13.45 4.71
CA ALA A 762 -11.86 14.67 4.30
C ALA A 762 -11.20 15.40 5.47
N ALA A 763 -11.90 15.53 6.60
CA ALA A 763 -11.36 16.15 7.81
C ALA A 763 -10.32 15.25 8.51
N LEU A 764 -10.42 13.93 8.33
CA LEU A 764 -9.48 12.96 8.88
C LEU A 764 -8.13 12.95 8.14
N TRP A 765 -8.11 13.21 6.81
CA TRP A 765 -6.88 13.26 5.99
C TRP A 765 -5.75 14.09 6.59
N ARG A 766 -6.09 15.15 7.33
CA ARG A 766 -5.12 16.04 7.98
C ARG A 766 -5.55 16.32 9.41
N LEU A 767 -5.29 15.36 10.31
CA LEU A 767 -5.68 15.46 11.71
C LEU A 767 -4.64 16.24 12.55
N PRO A 768 -4.92 17.45 13.07
CA PRO A 768 -3.96 18.16 13.90
C PRO A 768 -3.80 17.47 15.26
N LEU A 769 -2.55 17.37 15.72
CA LEU A 769 -2.20 16.77 17.02
C LEU A 769 -1.00 17.49 17.65
N ALA A 770 -0.97 17.50 18.97
CA ALA A 770 0.18 17.97 19.75
C ALA A 770 0.49 16.99 20.88
N LEU A 771 1.78 16.80 21.13
CA LEU A 771 2.35 15.94 22.17
C LEU A 771 3.25 16.76 23.08
N LYS A 772 3.18 16.51 24.37
CA LYS A 772 4.15 16.96 25.36
C LYS A 772 5.38 16.04 25.34
N PRO A 773 6.54 16.50 25.85
CA PRO A 773 7.73 15.66 26.00
C PRO A 773 7.43 14.37 26.77
N GLY A 774 7.73 13.22 26.18
CA GLY A 774 7.54 11.89 26.77
C GLY A 774 6.10 11.37 26.77
N GLU A 775 5.13 12.15 26.27
CA GLU A 775 3.72 11.75 26.19
C GLU A 775 3.53 10.69 25.10
N THR A 776 2.85 9.60 25.46
CA THR A 776 2.28 8.64 24.50
C THR A 776 0.82 9.01 24.28
N ARG A 777 0.41 9.12 23.01
CA ARG A 777 -0.99 9.27 22.59
C ARG A 777 -1.42 8.06 21.81
N ARG A 778 -2.56 7.49 22.19
CA ARG A 778 -3.25 6.45 21.43
C ARG A 778 -4.57 6.94 20.88
N LEU A 779 -4.77 6.72 19.58
CA LEU A 779 -6.00 7.06 18.87
C LEU A 779 -6.61 5.80 18.27
N GLN A 780 -7.90 5.59 18.49
CA GLN A 780 -8.70 4.62 17.74
C GLN A 780 -9.50 5.39 16.69
N VAL A 781 -9.43 4.93 15.44
CA VAL A 781 -10.19 5.48 14.31
C VAL A 781 -11.09 4.37 13.77
N ARG A 782 -12.39 4.59 13.80
CA ARG A 782 -13.40 3.62 13.36
C ARG A 782 -14.38 4.28 12.41
N GLU A 783 -14.68 3.63 11.29
CA GLU A 783 -15.79 4.02 10.43
C GLU A 783 -17.11 3.90 11.20
N VAL A 784 -17.91 4.96 11.25
CA VAL A 784 -19.20 4.99 11.96
C VAL A 784 -20.40 5.26 11.05
N GLY A 785 -20.16 5.49 9.76
CA GLY A 785 -21.20 5.50 8.76
C GLY A 785 -20.82 6.30 7.52
N ARG A 786 -21.78 6.42 6.60
CA ARG A 786 -21.69 7.28 5.43
C ARG A 786 -22.34 8.64 5.73
N THR A 787 -21.78 9.70 5.16
CA THR A 787 -22.59 10.88 4.88
C THR A 787 -23.38 10.56 3.60
N ALA A 788 -24.71 10.59 3.66
CA ALA A 788 -25.53 10.42 2.47
C ALA A 788 -25.41 11.68 1.62
N LEU A 789 -24.43 11.70 0.72
CA LEU A 789 -24.25 12.76 -0.27
C LEU A 789 -25.04 12.40 -1.52
N ARG A 790 -25.47 13.44 -2.24
CA ARG A 790 -26.08 13.27 -3.57
C ARG A 790 -27.32 12.36 -3.57
N ALA A 791 -28.20 12.51 -2.58
CA ALA A 791 -29.40 11.68 -2.41
C ALA A 791 -30.36 11.75 -3.61
N ALA A 792 -30.30 12.83 -4.39
CA ALA A 792 -31.06 13.05 -5.60
C ALA A 792 -30.26 12.76 -6.88
N ALA A 793 -29.19 11.94 -6.81
CA ALA A 793 -28.45 11.49 -8.00
C ALA A 793 -29.40 10.90 -9.06
N TYR A 794 -29.14 11.19 -10.33
CA TYR A 794 -29.90 10.58 -11.43
C TYR A 794 -29.74 9.04 -11.43
N ARG A 795 -30.85 8.31 -11.43
CA ARG A 795 -30.89 6.83 -11.43
C ARG A 795 -31.96 6.23 -12.34
N ALA A 796 -32.73 7.06 -13.03
CA ALA A 796 -33.72 6.58 -13.97
C ALA A 796 -33.02 5.93 -15.18
N SER A 797 -33.75 5.04 -15.87
CA SER A 797 -33.26 4.36 -17.08
C SER A 797 -34.25 4.50 -18.25
N ASP A 798 -35.20 5.44 -18.14
CA ASP A 798 -36.17 5.76 -19.18
C ASP A 798 -36.59 7.24 -19.16
N ALA A 799 -37.22 7.69 -20.25
CA ALA A 799 -37.61 9.08 -20.43
C ALA A 799 -38.65 9.59 -19.40
N ALA A 800 -39.53 8.72 -18.89
CA ALA A 800 -40.57 9.12 -17.95
C ALA A 800 -39.99 9.37 -16.56
N GLY A 801 -39.17 8.43 -16.08
CA GLY A 801 -38.40 8.57 -14.86
C GLY A 801 -37.44 9.76 -14.90
N ALA A 802 -36.83 10.02 -16.07
CA ALA A 802 -35.97 11.18 -16.25
C ALA A 802 -36.71 12.50 -16.05
N ARG A 803 -37.88 12.66 -16.66
CA ARG A 803 -38.71 13.88 -16.52
C ARG A 803 -39.20 14.07 -15.08
N ALA A 804 -39.68 13.01 -14.44
CA ALA A 804 -40.12 13.06 -13.05
C ALA A 804 -38.97 13.49 -12.12
N TRP A 805 -37.80 12.92 -12.31
CA TRP A 805 -36.60 13.31 -11.58
C TRP A 805 -36.21 14.78 -11.82
N GLN A 806 -36.25 15.26 -13.07
CA GLN A 806 -35.96 16.65 -13.38
C GLN A 806 -36.93 17.61 -12.68
N GLU A 807 -38.22 17.29 -12.66
CA GLU A 807 -39.24 18.08 -11.96
C GLU A 807 -38.97 18.16 -10.46
N ASP A 808 -38.71 17.01 -9.81
CA ASP A 808 -38.44 16.92 -8.38
C ASP A 808 -37.18 17.69 -7.98
N VAL A 809 -36.08 17.48 -8.71
CA VAL A 809 -34.80 18.11 -8.40
C VAL A 809 -34.84 19.61 -8.68
N ARG A 810 -35.49 20.07 -9.76
CA ARG A 810 -35.68 21.52 -9.99
C ARG A 810 -36.49 22.17 -8.88
N ALA A 811 -37.57 21.52 -8.43
CA ALA A 811 -38.40 22.03 -7.33
C ALA A 811 -37.57 22.17 -6.04
N GLU A 812 -36.76 21.15 -5.72
CA GLU A 812 -35.87 21.18 -4.58
C GLU A 812 -34.78 22.25 -4.69
N MET A 813 -34.10 22.34 -5.82
CA MET A 813 -33.04 23.35 -6.03
C MET A 813 -33.59 24.77 -5.95
N ARG A 814 -34.78 25.04 -6.50
CA ARG A 814 -35.44 26.35 -6.34
C ARG A 814 -35.72 26.68 -4.88
N ALA A 815 -36.19 25.70 -4.10
CA ALA A 815 -36.44 25.88 -2.68
C ALA A 815 -35.13 26.15 -1.91
N LEU A 816 -34.07 25.41 -2.24
CA LEU A 816 -32.75 25.55 -1.62
C LEU A 816 -32.14 26.92 -1.91
N LEU A 817 -32.17 27.36 -3.17
CA LEU A 817 -31.60 28.64 -3.62
C LEU A 817 -32.36 29.87 -3.10
N ARG A 818 -33.62 29.71 -2.67
CA ARG A 818 -34.48 30.80 -2.19
C ARG A 818 -34.54 31.97 -3.17
N LEU A 819 -34.88 31.67 -4.43
CA LEU A 819 -34.93 32.67 -5.49
C LEU A 819 -35.84 33.86 -5.09
N PRO A 820 -35.35 35.11 -5.19
CA PRO A 820 -36.15 36.30 -4.96
C PRO A 820 -37.40 36.37 -5.85
N GLY A 821 -38.41 37.11 -5.39
CA GLY A 821 -39.55 37.47 -6.24
C GLY A 821 -39.13 38.48 -7.33
N SER A 822 -39.62 38.29 -8.55
CA SER A 822 -39.44 39.22 -9.67
C SER A 822 -40.27 40.50 -9.47
N ALA A 823 -39.81 41.62 -10.05
CA ALA A 823 -40.64 42.82 -10.18
C ALA A 823 -41.66 42.64 -11.32
N ASP A 824 -42.87 43.17 -11.14
CA ASP A 824 -43.96 43.07 -12.14
C ASP A 824 -43.70 43.86 -13.44
N SER A 825 -42.72 44.76 -13.47
CA SER A 825 -42.38 45.57 -14.66
C SER A 825 -40.88 45.80 -14.82
N PHE A 826 -40.43 45.88 -16.08
CA PHE A 826 -39.05 46.25 -16.45
C PHE A 826 -38.89 47.76 -16.55
N ALA A 827 -39.00 48.48 -15.44
CA ALA A 827 -38.63 49.89 -15.42
C ALA A 827 -37.15 50.03 -15.84
N ARG A 828 -36.90 50.47 -17.07
CA ARG A 828 -35.56 50.57 -17.67
C ARG A 828 -35.12 52.01 -17.89
N GLN A 829 -33.83 52.26 -17.68
CA GLN A 829 -33.16 53.52 -18.00
C GLN A 829 -31.94 53.24 -18.87
N GLU A 830 -31.84 53.89 -20.03
CA GLU A 830 -30.61 53.84 -20.84
C GLU A 830 -29.56 54.75 -20.21
N LEU A 831 -28.35 54.22 -20.02
CA LEU A 831 -27.22 54.91 -19.43
C LEU A 831 -26.22 55.37 -20.48
N SER A 832 -25.93 54.52 -21.48
CA SER A 832 -25.05 54.86 -22.59
C SER A 832 -25.33 54.02 -23.84
N ILE A 833 -24.89 54.51 -24.99
CA ILE A 833 -24.94 53.84 -26.29
C ILE A 833 -23.58 53.95 -26.99
N GLU A 834 -23.08 52.84 -27.51
CA GLU A 834 -21.84 52.72 -28.25
C GLU A 834 -22.11 52.04 -29.60
N THR A 835 -21.64 52.60 -30.70
CA THR A 835 -21.75 51.98 -32.03
C THR A 835 -20.45 51.24 -32.34
N HIS A 836 -20.56 49.94 -32.59
CA HIS A 836 -19.46 49.08 -32.97
C HIS A 836 -19.68 48.57 -34.40
N GLU A 837 -18.63 48.07 -35.03
CA GLU A 837 -18.77 47.40 -36.33
C GLU A 837 -19.61 46.12 -36.17
N GLY A 838 -20.78 46.09 -36.82
CA GLY A 838 -21.68 44.93 -36.82
C GLY A 838 -22.76 44.92 -35.73
N TYR A 839 -22.68 45.76 -34.69
CA TYR A 839 -23.71 45.83 -33.64
C TYR A 839 -23.72 47.18 -32.89
N VAL A 840 -24.82 47.45 -32.19
CA VAL A 840 -24.96 48.57 -31.25
C VAL A 840 -24.98 48.03 -29.83
N LEU A 841 -24.16 48.59 -28.94
CA LEU A 841 -24.10 48.24 -27.52
C LEU A 841 -24.80 49.32 -26.69
N ARG A 842 -25.73 48.92 -25.84
CA ARG A 842 -26.43 49.79 -24.89
C ARG A 842 -26.15 49.34 -23.47
N GLU A 843 -25.77 50.27 -22.62
CA GLU A 843 -25.74 50.04 -21.18
C GLU A 843 -27.07 50.51 -20.59
N LEU A 844 -27.78 49.60 -19.94
CA LEU A 844 -29.11 49.82 -19.39
C LEU A 844 -29.11 49.55 -17.89
N GLU A 845 -29.94 50.27 -17.15
CA GLU A 845 -30.32 49.92 -15.79
C GLU A 845 -31.75 49.38 -15.78
N VAL A 846 -31.93 48.15 -15.29
CA VAL A 846 -33.17 47.39 -15.36
C VAL A 846 -33.62 46.97 -13.95
N GLN A 847 -34.91 47.02 -13.67
CA GLN A 847 -35.47 46.55 -12.40
C GLN A 847 -35.39 45.00 -12.30
N SER A 848 -34.65 44.49 -11.30
CA SER A 848 -34.44 43.06 -11.06
C SER A 848 -35.44 42.50 -10.03
N THR A 849 -35.55 43.16 -8.87
CA THR A 849 -36.57 42.89 -7.83
C THR A 849 -37.28 44.20 -7.48
N PRO A 850 -38.40 44.22 -6.72
CA PRO A 850 -39.06 45.48 -6.33
C PRO A 850 -38.12 46.50 -5.65
N MET A 851 -37.06 46.04 -4.99
CA MET A 851 -36.13 46.87 -4.24
C MET A 851 -34.76 47.04 -4.91
N ARG A 852 -34.47 46.34 -6.02
CA ARG A 852 -33.13 46.31 -6.64
C ARG A 852 -33.15 46.51 -8.15
N ARG A 853 -32.23 47.36 -8.63
CA ARG A 853 -31.93 47.59 -10.05
C ARG A 853 -30.57 46.99 -10.38
N MET A 854 -30.42 46.46 -11.60
CA MET A 854 -29.20 45.87 -12.12
C MET A 854 -28.76 46.59 -13.40
N LYS A 855 -27.45 46.70 -13.62
CA LYS A 855 -26.89 47.27 -14.85
C LYS A 855 -26.54 46.15 -15.81
N VAL A 856 -27.00 46.26 -17.06
CA VAL A 856 -26.78 45.29 -18.11
C VAL A 856 -26.16 45.94 -19.35
N LEU A 857 -25.39 45.18 -20.10
CA LEU A 857 -24.97 45.53 -21.46
C LEU A 857 -25.76 44.69 -22.44
N LEU A 858 -26.54 45.35 -23.30
CA LEU A 858 -27.31 44.73 -24.36
C LEU A 858 -26.69 45.10 -25.71
N THR A 859 -26.31 44.10 -26.52
CA THR A 859 -25.94 44.33 -27.91
C THR A 859 -27.09 43.99 -28.84
N THR A 860 -27.23 44.73 -29.93
CA THR A 860 -28.18 44.44 -31.00
C THR A 860 -27.43 44.43 -32.33
N PRO A 861 -27.48 43.34 -33.11
CA PRO A 861 -26.88 43.30 -34.44
C PRO A 861 -27.35 44.45 -35.32
N SER A 862 -26.42 45.07 -36.04
CA SER A 862 -26.69 46.15 -37.01
C SER A 862 -27.08 45.60 -38.39
N THR A 863 -26.91 44.30 -38.61
CA THR A 863 -27.16 43.59 -39.86
C THR A 863 -27.88 42.27 -39.61
N GLY A 864 -28.71 41.82 -40.55
CA GLY A 864 -29.56 40.62 -40.44
C GLY A 864 -31.04 40.96 -40.24
N GLU A 865 -31.91 39.95 -40.32
CA GLU A 865 -33.36 40.12 -40.14
C GLU A 865 -33.79 39.64 -38.75
N ALA A 866 -34.42 40.54 -38.00
CA ALA A 866 -35.09 40.21 -36.74
C ALA A 866 -36.30 39.27 -36.99
N PRO A 867 -36.67 38.42 -36.03
CA PRO A 867 -36.14 38.32 -34.68
C PRO A 867 -34.81 37.53 -34.62
N PHE A 868 -33.86 38.01 -33.81
CA PHE A 868 -32.51 37.44 -33.66
C PHE A 868 -32.47 36.36 -32.56
N PRO A 869 -31.57 35.35 -32.66
CA PRO A 869 -31.21 34.55 -31.50
C PRO A 869 -30.51 35.42 -30.45
N ALA A 870 -30.58 35.03 -29.18
CA ALA A 870 -29.97 35.79 -28.09
C ALA A 870 -29.15 34.93 -27.13
N VAL A 871 -28.14 35.53 -26.50
CA VAL A 871 -27.25 34.85 -25.55
C VAL A 871 -27.04 35.69 -24.30
N VAL A 872 -27.27 35.10 -23.14
CA VAL A 872 -26.84 35.67 -21.84
C VAL A 872 -25.35 35.35 -21.64
N CYS A 873 -24.51 36.38 -21.62
CA CYS A 873 -23.05 36.27 -21.50
C CYS A 873 -22.61 36.56 -20.06
N ILE A 874 -21.97 35.58 -19.42
CA ILE A 874 -21.77 35.58 -17.97
C ILE A 874 -20.27 35.62 -17.63
N HIS A 875 -19.89 36.55 -16.75
CA HIS A 875 -18.52 36.66 -16.26
C HIS A 875 -18.29 35.80 -15.02
N GLY A 876 -17.03 35.42 -14.80
CA GLY A 876 -16.53 34.74 -13.61
C GLY A 876 -15.95 35.68 -12.54
N HIS A 877 -15.22 35.10 -11.59
CA HIS A 877 -14.64 35.83 -10.46
C HIS A 877 -13.71 36.96 -10.90
N GLY A 878 -13.81 38.12 -10.25
CA GLY A 878 -13.01 39.31 -10.56
C GLY A 878 -13.35 40.00 -11.89
N GLY A 879 -14.31 39.47 -12.66
CA GLY A 879 -14.87 40.10 -13.85
C GLY A 879 -16.05 41.03 -13.56
N ASN A 880 -16.59 41.61 -14.62
CA ASN A 880 -17.85 42.36 -14.63
C ASN A 880 -18.54 42.19 -16.00
N ARG A 881 -19.71 42.81 -16.20
CA ARG A 881 -20.50 42.76 -17.45
C ARG A 881 -19.74 43.13 -18.72
N ARG A 882 -18.64 43.90 -18.66
CA ARG A 882 -17.78 44.23 -19.82
C ARG A 882 -16.74 43.15 -20.11
N SER A 883 -16.34 42.33 -19.14
CA SER A 883 -15.27 41.32 -19.31
C SER A 883 -15.53 40.32 -20.45
N PRO A 884 -16.76 39.80 -20.67
CA PRO A 884 -17.05 38.91 -21.80
C PRO A 884 -16.78 39.50 -23.19
N TYR A 885 -16.74 40.83 -23.32
CA TYR A 885 -16.50 41.56 -24.57
C TYR A 885 -15.01 41.90 -24.79
N ASP A 886 -14.15 41.75 -23.79
CA ASP A 886 -12.74 42.16 -23.89
C ASP A 886 -11.85 40.99 -24.35
N ALA A 887 -11.33 41.08 -25.57
CA ALA A 887 -10.45 40.08 -26.18
C ALA A 887 -9.12 39.84 -25.43
N ARG A 888 -8.69 40.77 -24.57
CA ARG A 888 -7.42 40.68 -23.82
C ARG A 888 -7.55 39.86 -22.53
N THR A 889 -8.77 39.50 -22.16
CA THR A 889 -9.07 38.73 -20.96
C THR A 889 -9.14 37.23 -21.26
N VAL A 890 -9.25 36.41 -20.21
CA VAL A 890 -9.49 34.96 -20.33
C VAL A 890 -10.78 34.60 -21.08
N TYR A 891 -11.73 35.52 -21.18
CA TYR A 891 -12.96 35.37 -21.95
C TYR A 891 -12.75 35.51 -23.47
N ARG A 892 -11.59 36.05 -23.90
CA ARG A 892 -11.20 36.24 -25.31
C ARG A 892 -12.26 36.93 -26.18
N GLY A 893 -13.10 37.77 -25.58
CA GLY A 893 -14.12 38.54 -26.30
C GLY A 893 -15.26 37.70 -26.87
N PHE A 894 -15.60 36.55 -26.28
CA PHE A 894 -16.64 35.67 -26.82
C PHE A 894 -17.99 36.37 -27.04
N ALA A 895 -18.35 37.35 -26.19
CA ALA A 895 -19.60 38.10 -26.34
C ALA A 895 -19.57 39.09 -27.52
N ASP A 896 -18.41 39.71 -27.80
CA ASP A 896 -18.22 40.53 -29.01
C ASP A 896 -18.31 39.66 -30.27
N ALA A 897 -17.67 38.48 -30.26
CA ALA A 897 -17.73 37.53 -31.37
C ALA A 897 -19.16 37.07 -31.66
N LEU A 898 -19.97 36.80 -30.63
CA LEU A 898 -21.39 36.47 -30.78
C LEU A 898 -22.21 37.65 -31.32
N ALA A 899 -22.00 38.86 -30.81
CA ALA A 899 -22.71 40.05 -31.28
C ALA A 899 -22.45 40.30 -32.78
N ARG A 900 -21.19 40.20 -33.22
CA ARG A 900 -20.80 40.30 -34.63
C ARG A 900 -21.36 39.17 -35.50
N ALA A 901 -21.62 38.01 -34.90
CA ALA A 901 -22.18 36.86 -35.58
C ALA A 901 -23.71 36.91 -35.72
N GLY A 902 -24.38 37.98 -35.29
CA GLY A 902 -25.83 38.14 -35.44
C GLY A 902 -26.65 37.69 -34.24
N PHE A 903 -26.03 37.53 -33.07
CA PHE A 903 -26.75 37.31 -31.81
C PHE A 903 -27.01 38.62 -31.08
N VAL A 904 -28.17 38.74 -30.44
CA VAL A 904 -28.37 39.72 -29.36
C VAL A 904 -27.67 39.21 -28.11
N THR A 905 -26.70 39.93 -27.56
CA THR A 905 -26.04 39.51 -26.31
C THR A 905 -26.48 40.38 -25.14
N ILE A 906 -26.65 39.78 -23.97
CA ILE A 906 -26.89 40.52 -22.71
C ILE A 906 -25.92 40.06 -21.63
N ALA A 907 -25.29 41.00 -20.92
CA ALA A 907 -24.39 40.70 -19.81
C ALA A 907 -24.73 41.55 -18.58
N VAL A 908 -24.70 40.96 -17.39
CA VAL A 908 -24.97 41.62 -16.09
C VAL A 908 -23.81 41.35 -15.13
N ASP A 909 -23.62 42.24 -14.15
CA ASP A 909 -22.72 41.95 -13.04
C ASP A 909 -23.37 40.92 -12.12
N VAL A 910 -22.78 39.72 -12.03
CA VAL A 910 -23.18 38.74 -11.03
C VAL A 910 -22.45 39.00 -9.71
N GLY A 911 -23.19 38.99 -8.60
CA GLY A 911 -22.67 39.30 -7.26
C GLY A 911 -21.48 38.44 -6.88
N GLN A 912 -20.44 39.01 -6.26
CA GLN A 912 -19.21 38.28 -5.94
C GLN A 912 -19.30 37.61 -4.56
N HIS A 913 -19.43 38.38 -3.47
CA HIS A 913 -19.50 37.85 -2.10
C HIS A 913 -20.49 38.64 -1.22
N GLU A 914 -21.42 39.36 -1.83
CA GLU A 914 -22.42 40.17 -1.14
C GLU A 914 -23.81 39.59 -1.39
N ILE A 915 -24.61 39.50 -0.33
CA ILE A 915 -26.02 39.10 -0.38
C ILE A 915 -26.83 40.35 -0.04
N TYR A 916 -27.72 40.76 -0.94
CA TYR A 916 -28.48 42.00 -0.80
C TYR A 916 -29.81 41.80 -0.05
N ALA A 917 -30.43 40.62 -0.15
CA ALA A 917 -31.71 40.30 0.48
C ALA A 917 -31.53 39.57 1.81
N ALA A 918 -32.22 40.05 2.84
CA ALA A 918 -32.25 39.39 4.15
C ALA A 918 -32.85 37.97 4.03
N GLY A 919 -32.07 36.95 4.42
CA GLY A 919 -32.47 35.55 4.34
C GLY A 919 -32.33 34.89 2.95
N GLY A 920 -31.86 35.65 1.95
CA GLY A 920 -31.53 35.15 0.61
C GLY A 920 -30.20 34.38 0.58
N THR A 921 -29.90 33.77 -0.56
CA THR A 921 -28.62 33.08 -0.80
C THR A 921 -27.86 33.78 -1.93
N LEU A 922 -26.53 33.77 -1.88
CA LEU A 922 -25.69 34.36 -2.92
C LEU A 922 -25.96 33.73 -4.29
N LEU A 923 -26.04 32.40 -4.36
CA LEU A 923 -26.37 31.70 -5.60
C LEU A 923 -27.78 32.04 -6.11
N GLY A 924 -28.75 32.14 -5.21
CA GLY A 924 -30.12 32.53 -5.56
C GLY A 924 -30.20 33.91 -6.19
N GLU A 925 -29.48 34.89 -5.65
CA GLU A 925 -29.45 36.25 -6.21
C GLU A 925 -28.72 36.33 -7.55
N ARG A 926 -27.58 35.64 -7.69
CA ARG A 926 -26.85 35.53 -8.97
C ARG A 926 -27.74 34.93 -10.05
N LEU A 927 -28.40 33.80 -9.75
CA LEU A 927 -29.28 33.14 -10.72
C LEU A 927 -30.47 34.02 -11.06
N HIS A 928 -31.06 34.72 -10.08
CA HIS A 928 -32.18 35.62 -10.32
C HIS A 928 -31.85 36.73 -11.30
N ASP A 929 -30.70 37.39 -11.20
CA ASP A 929 -30.32 38.44 -12.16
C ASP A 929 -30.20 37.91 -13.59
N LEU A 930 -29.74 36.67 -13.73
CA LEU A 930 -29.64 36.00 -15.02
C LEU A 930 -31.00 35.60 -15.57
N VAL A 931 -31.90 35.08 -14.73
CA VAL A 931 -33.31 34.84 -15.10
C VAL A 931 -33.97 36.15 -15.54
N ARG A 932 -33.69 37.27 -14.86
CA ARG A 932 -34.19 38.59 -15.26
C ARG A 932 -33.61 39.06 -16.60
N CYS A 933 -32.39 38.66 -16.96
CA CYS A 933 -31.86 38.88 -18.31
C CYS A 933 -32.62 38.08 -19.36
N VAL A 934 -32.95 36.80 -19.07
CA VAL A 934 -33.79 35.97 -19.95
C VAL A 934 -35.19 36.56 -20.10
N ASP A 935 -35.82 36.98 -19.01
CA ASP A 935 -37.14 37.61 -19.08
C ASP A 935 -37.09 38.90 -19.95
N TYR A 936 -36.05 39.72 -19.77
CA TYR A 936 -35.88 40.95 -20.56
C TYR A 936 -35.75 40.66 -22.06
N LEU A 937 -34.92 39.67 -22.41
CA LEU A 937 -34.73 39.24 -23.80
C LEU A 937 -36.03 38.70 -24.40
N ALA A 938 -36.79 37.90 -23.67
CA ALA A 938 -38.04 37.31 -24.13
C ALA A 938 -39.14 38.35 -24.43
N GLU A 939 -39.07 39.55 -23.81
CA GLU A 939 -39.97 40.66 -24.08
C GLU A 939 -39.52 41.58 -25.23
N GLN A 940 -38.30 41.42 -25.77
CA GLN A 940 -37.85 42.27 -26.88
C GLN A 940 -38.43 41.79 -28.21
N GLU A 941 -39.10 42.70 -28.93
CA GLU A 941 -39.72 42.39 -30.23
C GLU A 941 -38.72 41.88 -31.29
N ASN A 942 -37.44 42.27 -31.17
CA ASN A 942 -36.38 41.86 -32.08
C ASN A 942 -35.62 40.59 -31.66
N VAL A 943 -36.06 39.88 -30.61
CA VAL A 943 -35.47 38.63 -30.13
C VAL A 943 -36.46 37.48 -30.33
N ASP A 944 -35.99 36.33 -30.82
CA ASP A 944 -36.81 35.13 -30.87
C ASP A 944 -36.71 34.42 -29.52
N ALA A 945 -37.77 34.51 -28.72
CA ALA A 945 -37.81 33.93 -27.37
C ALA A 945 -37.60 32.40 -27.34
N ARG A 946 -37.72 31.71 -28.49
CA ARG A 946 -37.43 30.27 -28.62
C ARG A 946 -35.97 29.96 -28.98
N ARG A 947 -35.11 31.00 -29.08
CA ARG A 947 -33.71 30.87 -29.51
C ARG A 947 -32.80 31.66 -28.56
N ILE A 948 -33.02 31.48 -27.25
CA ILE A 948 -32.22 32.07 -26.18
C ILE A 948 -31.25 31.00 -25.65
N GLY A 949 -29.97 31.35 -25.57
CA GLY A 949 -28.95 30.54 -24.91
C GLY A 949 -28.20 31.28 -23.82
N CYS A 950 -27.22 30.63 -23.21
CA CYS A 950 -26.28 31.24 -22.27
C CYS A 950 -24.86 30.71 -22.47
N ALA A 951 -23.88 31.55 -22.13
CA ALA A 951 -22.46 31.20 -22.20
C ALA A 951 -21.65 31.91 -21.11
N GLY A 952 -20.72 31.21 -20.47
CA GLY A 952 -19.85 31.81 -19.46
C GLY A 952 -18.60 30.98 -19.12
N LEU A 953 -17.65 31.63 -18.43
CA LEU A 953 -16.37 31.03 -17.99
C LEU A 953 -16.23 31.09 -16.47
N SER A 954 -15.69 30.04 -15.85
CA SER A 954 -15.40 29.98 -14.40
C SER A 954 -16.70 30.04 -13.58
N LEU A 955 -16.83 30.98 -12.63
CA LEU A 955 -18.14 31.32 -12.03
C LEU A 955 -19.20 31.65 -13.11
N GLY A 956 -18.81 32.20 -14.25
CA GLY A 956 -19.74 32.37 -15.37
C GLY A 956 -20.21 31.04 -15.98
N GLY A 957 -19.35 30.02 -15.99
CA GLY A 957 -19.69 28.65 -16.38
C GLY A 957 -20.60 27.98 -15.35
N GLU A 958 -20.30 28.16 -14.05
CA GLU A 958 -21.18 27.75 -12.95
C GLU A 958 -22.59 28.32 -13.12
N MET A 959 -22.66 29.61 -13.39
CA MET A 959 -23.94 30.29 -13.54
C MET A 959 -24.63 29.96 -14.86
N ALA A 960 -23.89 29.64 -15.92
CA ALA A 960 -24.45 29.11 -17.16
C ALA A 960 -25.10 27.74 -16.93
N MET A 961 -24.46 26.87 -16.15
CA MET A 961 -25.02 25.59 -15.69
C MET A 961 -26.32 25.82 -14.90
N TRP A 962 -26.30 26.66 -13.87
CA TRP A 962 -27.49 26.94 -13.06
C TRP A 962 -28.65 27.52 -13.89
N LEU A 963 -28.34 28.44 -14.81
CA LEU A 963 -29.34 29.06 -15.68
C LEU A 963 -29.94 28.05 -16.67
N GLY A 964 -29.11 27.23 -17.32
CA GLY A 964 -29.59 26.16 -18.21
C GLY A 964 -30.40 25.10 -17.48
N ALA A 965 -29.98 24.74 -16.26
CA ALA A 965 -30.65 23.75 -15.42
C ALA A 965 -32.04 24.19 -14.94
N LEU A 966 -32.17 25.46 -14.53
CA LEU A 966 -33.36 25.96 -13.82
C LEU A 966 -34.24 26.91 -14.64
N ASP A 967 -33.83 27.39 -15.81
CA ASP A 967 -34.71 28.14 -16.72
C ASP A 967 -34.91 27.36 -18.02
N GLU A 968 -36.13 26.83 -18.20
CA GLU A 968 -36.45 25.96 -19.33
C GLU A 968 -36.51 26.68 -20.67
N ARG A 969 -36.46 28.02 -20.69
CA ARG A 969 -36.43 28.83 -21.93
C ARG A 969 -35.04 28.91 -22.56
N VAL A 970 -34.01 28.45 -21.86
CA VAL A 970 -32.63 28.43 -22.34
C VAL A 970 -32.41 27.16 -23.17
N GLU A 971 -32.33 27.31 -24.49
CA GLU A 971 -32.28 26.21 -25.46
C GLU A 971 -30.86 25.65 -25.70
N ALA A 972 -29.83 26.46 -25.43
CA ALA A 972 -28.43 26.07 -25.55
C ALA A 972 -27.56 26.70 -24.47
N THR A 973 -26.74 25.88 -23.80
CA THR A 973 -25.86 26.28 -22.70
C THR A 973 -24.40 25.97 -23.03
N VAL A 974 -23.53 26.98 -22.91
CA VAL A 974 -22.07 26.82 -22.97
C VAL A 974 -21.48 27.11 -21.60
N SER A 975 -20.87 26.10 -20.98
CA SER A 975 -20.18 26.24 -19.69
C SER A 975 -18.69 25.98 -19.85
N SER A 976 -17.89 27.04 -19.83
CA SER A 976 -16.44 26.96 -20.00
C SER A 976 -15.71 27.03 -18.66
N GLY A 977 -14.64 26.25 -18.52
CA GLY A 977 -13.76 26.25 -17.34
C GLY A 977 -14.53 26.02 -16.03
N PHE A 978 -15.52 25.13 -16.03
CA PHE A 978 -16.30 24.83 -14.82
C PHE A 978 -16.68 23.37 -14.64
N LEU A 979 -16.95 22.58 -15.70
CA LEU A 979 -17.38 21.18 -15.52
C LEU A 979 -16.34 20.42 -14.68
N THR A 980 -16.74 20.05 -13.47
CA THR A 980 -15.96 19.42 -12.41
C THR A 980 -16.92 18.82 -11.38
N THR A 981 -16.42 18.38 -10.23
CA THR A 981 -17.23 17.85 -9.12
C THR A 981 -17.26 18.82 -7.94
N MET A 982 -18.31 18.75 -7.11
CA MET A 982 -18.35 19.51 -5.84
C MET A 982 -17.16 19.15 -4.94
N ASP A 983 -16.71 17.90 -5.02
CA ASP A 983 -15.53 17.44 -4.30
C ASP A 983 -14.27 18.21 -4.71
N GLN A 984 -14.10 18.53 -5.99
CA GLN A 984 -12.98 19.35 -6.45
C GLN A 984 -13.07 20.78 -5.94
N LEU A 985 -14.24 21.42 -6.01
CA LEU A 985 -14.39 22.83 -5.60
C LEU A 985 -14.32 23.08 -4.09
N GLU A 986 -14.31 22.03 -3.27
CA GLU A 986 -14.00 22.18 -1.85
C GLU A 986 -12.48 22.26 -1.58
N GLN A 987 -11.64 22.00 -2.58
CA GLN A 987 -10.18 21.97 -2.44
C GLN A 987 -9.57 23.24 -3.05
N GLY A 988 -9.21 24.22 -2.21
CA GLY A 988 -8.44 25.39 -2.66
C GLY A 988 -9.21 26.42 -3.51
N HIS A 989 -10.50 26.19 -3.76
CA HIS A 989 -11.40 27.12 -4.47
C HIS A 989 -12.23 27.98 -3.51
N CYS A 990 -12.80 29.06 -4.04
CA CYS A 990 -13.76 29.86 -3.30
C CYS A 990 -15.03 29.04 -3.02
N LEU A 991 -15.47 28.97 -1.76
CA LEU A 991 -16.67 28.24 -1.34
C LEU A 991 -17.98 29.01 -1.57
N CYS A 992 -17.99 30.05 -2.41
CA CYS A 992 -19.20 30.87 -2.66
C CYS A 992 -20.32 30.12 -3.41
N TRP A 993 -20.01 28.96 -4.00
CA TRP A 993 -20.97 28.01 -4.57
C TRP A 993 -21.63 27.14 -3.48
N LYS A 994 -21.03 27.04 -2.29
CA LYS A 994 -21.43 26.08 -1.28
C LYS A 994 -22.60 26.65 -0.47
N LEU A 995 -23.73 25.97 -0.57
CA LEU A 995 -24.95 26.23 0.19
C LEU A 995 -25.25 25.04 1.10
N GLU A 996 -25.70 25.30 2.31
CA GLU A 996 -26.13 24.24 3.25
C GLU A 996 -27.26 23.41 2.62
N GLY A 997 -27.16 22.08 2.69
CA GLY A 997 -28.13 21.16 2.08
C GLY A 997 -27.86 20.83 0.61
N LEU A 998 -26.96 21.53 -0.08
CA LEU A 998 -26.69 21.27 -1.50
C LEU A 998 -25.99 19.92 -1.71
N ARG A 999 -24.97 19.63 -0.90
CA ARG A 999 -24.10 18.45 -1.05
C ARG A 999 -24.83 17.15 -0.71
N GLU A 1000 -25.78 17.20 0.21
CA GLU A 1000 -26.64 16.09 0.60
C GLU A 1000 -27.59 15.68 -0.54
N ARG A 1001 -27.86 16.59 -1.49
CA ARG A 1001 -28.86 16.38 -2.54
C ARG A 1001 -28.26 16.09 -3.90
N VAL A 1002 -27.28 16.87 -4.35
CA VAL A 1002 -26.78 16.79 -5.73
C VAL A 1002 -25.26 16.94 -5.82
N ASP A 1003 -24.72 16.64 -6.99
CA ASP A 1003 -23.41 17.07 -7.49
C ASP A 1003 -23.59 17.91 -8.76
N PHE A 1004 -22.52 18.50 -9.30
CA PHE A 1004 -22.63 19.35 -10.50
C PHE A 1004 -23.14 18.57 -11.73
N ALA A 1005 -22.78 17.29 -11.86
CA ALA A 1005 -23.29 16.43 -12.94
C ALA A 1005 -24.82 16.33 -12.94
N ASP A 1006 -25.46 16.24 -11.76
CA ASP A 1006 -26.92 16.23 -11.66
C ASP A 1006 -27.52 17.57 -12.12
N LEU A 1007 -26.90 18.68 -11.74
CA LEU A 1007 -27.35 20.01 -12.14
C LEU A 1007 -27.26 20.21 -13.66
N TYR A 1008 -26.15 19.81 -14.28
CA TYR A 1008 -26.03 19.81 -15.74
C TYR A 1008 -27.08 18.91 -16.42
N ALA A 1009 -27.37 17.74 -15.86
CA ALA A 1009 -28.35 16.80 -16.40
C ALA A 1009 -29.79 17.37 -16.42
N LEU A 1010 -30.11 18.37 -15.60
CA LEU A 1010 -31.38 19.11 -15.69
C LEU A 1010 -31.52 19.92 -16.99
N THR A 1011 -30.44 20.15 -17.72
CA THR A 1011 -30.49 20.84 -19.02
C THR A 1011 -31.10 19.94 -20.11
N ALA A 1012 -30.91 18.62 -20.00
CA ALA A 1012 -31.42 17.66 -20.99
C ALA A 1012 -32.93 17.83 -21.22
N PRO A 1013 -33.44 17.69 -22.46
CA PRO A 1013 -32.73 17.37 -23.70
C PRO A 1013 -32.23 18.62 -24.49
N ARG A 1014 -32.16 19.80 -23.85
CA ARG A 1014 -31.67 21.04 -24.48
C ARG A 1014 -30.16 21.00 -24.64
N ALA A 1015 -29.58 21.79 -25.54
CA ALA A 1015 -28.19 21.59 -25.92
C ALA A 1015 -27.21 22.05 -24.83
N LEU A 1016 -26.17 21.26 -24.59
CA LEU A 1016 -25.10 21.55 -23.63
C LEU A 1016 -23.72 21.31 -24.23
N GLN A 1017 -22.87 22.34 -24.17
CA GLN A 1017 -21.44 22.22 -24.39
C GLN A 1017 -20.70 22.62 -23.11
N CYS A 1018 -19.83 21.74 -22.63
CA CYS A 1018 -18.86 22.05 -21.58
C CYS A 1018 -17.48 22.24 -22.22
N GLN A 1019 -16.66 23.17 -21.73
CA GLN A 1019 -15.28 23.37 -22.22
C GLN A 1019 -14.29 23.28 -21.07
N ASN A 1020 -13.22 22.49 -21.24
CA ASN A 1020 -12.13 22.38 -20.27
C ASN A 1020 -10.77 22.36 -20.99
N GLY A 1021 -9.79 23.06 -20.42
CA GLY A 1021 -8.45 23.19 -20.98
C GLY A 1021 -7.48 22.12 -20.48
N LEU A 1022 -6.62 21.59 -21.36
CA LEU A 1022 -5.56 20.64 -20.99
C LEU A 1022 -4.43 21.28 -20.16
N ALA A 1023 -4.28 22.61 -20.24
CA ALA A 1023 -3.31 23.35 -19.42
C ALA A 1023 -3.92 23.92 -18.14
N GLU A 1024 -5.15 23.52 -17.78
CA GLU A 1024 -5.71 23.75 -16.44
C GLU A 1024 -4.88 22.99 -15.40
N PRO A 1025 -4.54 23.61 -14.26
CA PRO A 1025 -3.89 22.89 -13.17
C PRO A 1025 -4.72 21.70 -12.69
N PRO A 1026 -4.10 20.58 -12.28
CA PRO A 1026 -4.84 19.40 -11.80
C PRO A 1026 -5.75 19.66 -10.59
N GLN A 1027 -5.42 20.67 -9.77
CA GLN A 1027 -6.24 21.12 -8.64
C GLN A 1027 -7.41 22.04 -9.04
N ASP A 1028 -7.56 22.39 -10.32
CA ASP A 1028 -8.61 23.28 -10.84
C ASP A 1028 -9.65 22.50 -11.66
N PHE A 1029 -9.95 22.92 -12.88
CA PHE A 1029 -11.01 22.37 -13.73
C PHE A 1029 -10.45 21.35 -14.73
N CYS A 1030 -9.76 20.32 -14.22
CA CYS A 1030 -9.01 19.38 -15.05
C CYS A 1030 -9.93 18.48 -15.92
N VAL A 1031 -9.41 18.11 -17.09
CA VAL A 1031 -10.13 17.32 -18.09
C VAL A 1031 -10.57 15.93 -17.60
N PRO A 1032 -9.79 15.17 -16.79
CA PRO A 1032 -10.22 13.89 -16.24
C PRO A 1032 -11.57 13.98 -15.50
N LEU A 1033 -11.69 14.90 -14.53
CA LEU A 1033 -12.92 15.10 -13.77
C LEU A 1033 -14.08 15.58 -14.66
N ALA A 1034 -13.79 16.44 -15.64
CA ALA A 1034 -14.79 16.87 -16.60
C ALA A 1034 -15.35 15.69 -17.43
N ARG A 1035 -14.49 14.75 -17.84
CA ARG A 1035 -14.91 13.54 -18.58
C ARG A 1035 -15.75 12.61 -17.72
N GLU A 1036 -15.37 12.40 -16.46
CA GLU A 1036 -16.14 11.63 -15.48
C GLU A 1036 -17.55 12.22 -15.30
N ALA A 1037 -17.64 13.51 -14.98
CA ALA A 1037 -18.92 14.20 -14.80
C ALA A 1037 -19.78 14.16 -16.07
N LEU A 1038 -19.19 14.34 -17.26
CA LEU A 1038 -19.90 14.26 -18.53
C LEU A 1038 -20.44 12.87 -18.83
N ALA A 1039 -19.73 11.81 -18.45
CA ALA A 1039 -20.21 10.44 -18.65
C ALA A 1039 -21.53 10.21 -17.92
N GLU A 1040 -21.66 10.76 -16.71
CA GLU A 1040 -22.91 10.72 -15.94
C GLU A 1040 -24.02 11.56 -16.59
N ILE A 1041 -23.71 12.80 -17.02
CA ILE A 1041 -24.67 13.69 -17.70
C ILE A 1041 -25.23 13.03 -18.96
N ARG A 1042 -24.37 12.36 -19.74
CA ARG A 1042 -24.73 11.69 -21.00
C ARG A 1042 -25.79 10.61 -20.83
N GLN A 1043 -25.88 9.98 -19.65
CA GLN A 1043 -26.91 8.97 -19.40
C GLN A 1043 -28.31 9.59 -19.46
N THR A 1044 -28.53 10.73 -18.80
CA THR A 1044 -29.82 11.44 -18.85
C THR A 1044 -30.18 11.90 -20.26
N TYR A 1045 -29.20 12.38 -21.04
CA TYR A 1045 -29.43 12.73 -22.45
C TYR A 1045 -29.78 11.51 -23.30
N ALA A 1046 -29.15 10.35 -23.05
CA ALA A 1046 -29.47 9.12 -23.76
C ALA A 1046 -30.90 8.65 -23.46
N ASP A 1047 -31.32 8.67 -22.19
CA ASP A 1047 -32.66 8.25 -21.77
C ASP A 1047 -33.77 9.17 -22.30
N LEU A 1048 -33.44 10.44 -22.56
CA LEU A 1048 -34.32 11.42 -23.21
C LEU A 1048 -34.20 11.46 -24.74
N GLY A 1049 -33.38 10.59 -25.34
CA GLY A 1049 -33.24 10.47 -26.79
C GLY A 1049 -32.52 11.64 -27.47
N ALA A 1050 -31.60 12.31 -26.77
CA ALA A 1050 -30.86 13.50 -27.23
C ALA A 1050 -29.35 13.39 -26.98
N ARG A 1051 -28.78 12.19 -27.02
CA ARG A 1051 -27.37 11.91 -26.65
C ARG A 1051 -26.36 12.81 -27.37
N GLU A 1052 -26.64 13.15 -28.62
CA GLU A 1052 -25.82 14.00 -29.49
C GLU A 1052 -25.85 15.50 -29.14
N ARG A 1053 -26.76 15.93 -28.26
CA ARG A 1053 -26.90 17.34 -27.83
C ARG A 1053 -26.08 17.70 -26.59
N CYS A 1054 -25.23 16.78 -26.10
CA CYS A 1054 -24.31 16.99 -24.98
C CYS A 1054 -22.86 16.67 -25.37
N GLU A 1055 -22.00 17.68 -25.37
CA GLU A 1055 -20.58 17.55 -25.74
C GLU A 1055 -19.62 18.19 -24.73
N LEU A 1056 -18.43 17.62 -24.62
CA LEU A 1056 -17.28 18.23 -23.92
C LEU A 1056 -16.24 18.58 -24.97
N HIS A 1057 -15.98 19.88 -25.09
CA HIS A 1057 -14.92 20.43 -25.93
C HIS A 1057 -13.64 20.57 -25.10
N VAL A 1058 -12.62 19.80 -25.47
CA VAL A 1058 -11.29 19.86 -24.82
C VAL A 1058 -10.34 20.64 -25.73
N HIS A 1059 -9.62 21.60 -25.16
CA HIS A 1059 -8.67 22.45 -25.92
C HIS A 1059 -7.30 22.56 -25.22
N ASP A 1060 -6.27 22.94 -25.96
CA ASP A 1060 -4.88 23.02 -25.44
C ASP A 1060 -4.62 24.17 -24.45
N GLY A 1061 -5.52 25.16 -24.39
CA GLY A 1061 -5.42 26.31 -23.48
C GLY A 1061 -5.56 25.95 -21.98
N GLY A 1062 -5.29 26.93 -21.11
CA GLY A 1062 -5.59 26.85 -19.67
C GLY A 1062 -7.01 27.33 -19.35
N HIS A 1063 -7.18 28.13 -18.29
CA HIS A 1063 -8.48 28.69 -17.87
C HIS A 1063 -9.00 29.81 -18.79
N VAL A 1064 -9.44 29.44 -20.00
CA VAL A 1064 -9.90 30.37 -21.06
C VAL A 1064 -11.14 29.85 -21.80
N VAL A 1065 -11.85 30.72 -22.52
CA VAL A 1065 -12.92 30.32 -23.47
C VAL A 1065 -12.32 29.98 -24.83
N ASP A 1066 -12.75 28.86 -25.43
CA ASP A 1066 -12.57 28.62 -26.86
C ASP A 1066 -13.71 29.28 -27.64
N VAL A 1067 -13.41 30.45 -28.21
CA VAL A 1067 -14.41 31.30 -28.88
C VAL A 1067 -14.96 30.64 -30.15
N GLU A 1068 -14.11 29.93 -30.91
CA GLU A 1068 -14.52 29.30 -32.16
C GLU A 1068 -15.49 28.15 -31.90
N ALA A 1069 -15.17 27.30 -30.93
CA ALA A 1069 -16.04 26.21 -30.51
C ALA A 1069 -17.38 26.71 -29.94
N THR A 1070 -17.34 27.75 -29.10
CA THR A 1070 -18.53 28.42 -28.55
C THR A 1070 -19.45 28.92 -29.66
N LEU A 1071 -18.88 29.61 -30.65
CA LEU A 1071 -19.62 30.21 -31.75
C LEU A 1071 -20.21 29.16 -32.69
N ALA A 1072 -19.44 28.12 -33.02
CA ALA A 1072 -19.88 27.01 -33.85
C ALA A 1072 -21.07 26.28 -33.20
N PHE A 1073 -20.99 26.00 -31.89
CA PHE A 1073 -22.05 25.36 -31.12
C PHE A 1073 -23.33 26.20 -31.08
N LEU A 1074 -23.25 27.47 -30.68
CA LEU A 1074 -24.44 28.32 -30.55
C LEU A 1074 -25.11 28.60 -31.91
N ARG A 1075 -24.33 28.71 -33.00
CA ARG A 1075 -24.90 28.81 -34.36
C ARG A 1075 -25.64 27.55 -34.76
N ARG A 1076 -25.12 26.38 -34.44
CA ARG A 1076 -25.75 25.09 -34.73
C ARG A 1076 -27.08 24.94 -34.00
N GLU A 1077 -27.13 25.29 -32.72
CA GLU A 1077 -28.29 25.02 -31.86
C GLU A 1077 -29.35 26.13 -31.90
N LEU A 1078 -28.96 27.41 -32.02
CA LEU A 1078 -29.90 28.55 -32.01
C LEU A 1078 -30.12 29.16 -33.40
N GLY A 1079 -29.28 28.85 -34.38
CA GLY A 1079 -29.37 29.35 -35.76
C GLY A 1079 -29.07 30.85 -35.91
N THR A 1080 -28.22 31.21 -36.88
CA THR A 1080 -28.03 32.58 -37.37
C THR A 1080 -28.36 32.60 -38.86
N ALA A 1081 -29.16 33.54 -39.35
CA ALA A 1081 -29.59 33.55 -40.76
C ALA A 1081 -28.37 33.47 -41.70
N GLY A 1082 -28.37 32.44 -42.57
CA GLY A 1082 -27.33 32.16 -43.57
C GLY A 1082 -27.12 30.66 -43.80
N ARG A 1083 -28.04 30.02 -44.52
CA ARG A 1083 -27.70 28.84 -45.37
C ARG A 1083 -27.02 29.33 -46.63
#